data_AF-A0AAD7SBT9-F1
#
_entry.id   AF-A0AAD7SBT9-F1
#
_cell.length_a   1.000
_cell.length_b   1.000
_cell.length_c   1.000
_cell.angle_alpha   90.00
_cell.angle_beta   90.00
_cell.angle_gamma   90.00
#
_symmetry.space_group_name_H-M   'P 1'
#
loop_
_entity.id
_entity.type
_entity.pdbx_description
1 polymer ?
#
loop_
_entity_poly.entity_id
_entity_poly.type
_entity_poly.pdbx_seq_one_letter_code
_entity_poly.pdbx_strand_id
1 'polypeptide(L)'
;MPCAGSAPLRDDAVVRERLAHYQQAAETARSELAALQAKHQSIHAQLQDVLSRLTSRDAAVQELREELEGYKETGARQASLVDTLRERLRDAEQEIGVLVSSKARLDATLQALANENYELNARGLELESQSQKYLNGWNKTKQEASDTKRTYQEFVSKLAIRLPMDLARGEAPLDFIVSQVDSLCQQSKGQKGKICTLEESVEALEVECRASRETVMRLVAEELNTIFLAKRNAEKENQSLQEMLQASQRALAASRQELGGLEQRSHELDSSLLSSHIETQTLQARERAFREEVAALLGGECTTVPPTEEDLQERLRDLCSRENSGKEALLEMEAKVSWMSEKLAEQKELHQGALQRAQQAEQQGRELGGRLRQLEAELLSGEVLQDGLRHSRQHYECFLEQLSEKMKLEGVTADLGFDMRLEAVLSRAEQLMKAQKERLESKELHTDLLRRKVAQLEEEKKARSALAVERDDAHLGARKLQKKVERLQDQMGSLRLSNTELKAQLAHTYELKVKVMEQNQTITEQNKSLGELEKRKERAEKKLTTAKSEFHAKSHQAMEDQQQAQVLLESHSNELRTLRQTVAELNKTERQLADFRKVVSEMLGLDVSMLAVPDYEIIKRLEWLLHPYHHHHQHPLVSGAPWPCPVQQHPQEDPAAERAQIAGPKALPAPSEASL
;
A
#
# COMPACT_ATOMS: atom_id res chain seq x y z
N MET A 1 -166.37 -13.64 16.00
CA MET A 1 -165.88 -13.61 17.40
C MET A 1 -164.41 -13.21 17.40
N PRO A 2 -163.91 -12.55 18.46
CA PRO A 2 -163.05 -11.35 18.30
C PRO A 2 -161.55 -11.64 18.54
N CYS A 3 -160.60 -10.70 18.40
CA CYS A 3 -160.68 -9.22 18.47
C CYS A 3 -160.16 -8.49 17.22
N ALA A 4 -160.56 -7.22 17.08
CA ALA A 4 -160.11 -6.29 16.03
C ALA A 4 -159.04 -5.32 16.55
N GLY A 5 -158.26 -4.70 15.64
CA GLY A 5 -157.22 -3.73 16.02
C GLY A 5 -156.48 -3.05 14.86
N SER A 6 -157.14 -2.09 14.18
CA SER A 6 -156.57 -0.94 13.43
C SER A 6 -155.44 -1.13 12.38
N ALA A 7 -155.61 -0.48 11.22
CA ALA A 7 -154.54 -0.28 10.22
C ALA A 7 -153.55 0.84 10.65
N PRO A 8 -152.36 0.96 10.03
CA PRO A 8 -152.27 1.49 8.66
C PRO A 8 -151.44 0.64 7.67
N LEU A 9 -152.00 0.35 6.49
CA LEU A 9 -151.37 -0.44 5.43
C LEU A 9 -150.74 0.43 4.33
N ARG A 10 -149.84 1.35 4.70
CA ARG A 10 -148.98 2.08 3.73
C ARG A 10 -147.51 2.09 4.13
N ASP A 11 -147.19 2.40 5.39
CA ASP A 11 -145.80 2.45 5.84
C ASP A 11 -145.11 1.08 5.75
N ASP A 12 -145.82 -0.02 6.04
CA ASP A 12 -145.25 -1.38 5.98
C ASP A 12 -144.82 -1.82 4.57
N ALA A 13 -145.48 -1.32 3.52
CA ALA A 13 -145.05 -1.53 2.14
C ALA A 13 -143.78 -0.73 1.82
N VAL A 14 -143.75 0.55 2.22
CA VAL A 14 -142.59 1.45 2.05
C VAL A 14 -141.38 0.97 2.87
N VAL A 15 -141.61 0.38 4.05
CA VAL A 15 -140.57 -0.26 4.87
C VAL A 15 -140.02 -1.50 4.17
N ARG A 16 -140.87 -2.36 3.59
CA ARG A 16 -140.40 -3.52 2.82
C ARG A 16 -139.63 -3.13 1.54
N GLU A 17 -140.07 -2.11 0.82
CA GLU A 17 -139.37 -1.57 -0.34
C GLU A 17 -138.00 -0.97 0.02
N ARG A 18 -137.94 -0.20 1.13
CA ARG A 18 -136.67 0.30 1.69
C ARG A 18 -135.75 -0.83 2.16
N LEU A 19 -136.28 -1.86 2.80
CA LEU A 19 -135.50 -3.03 3.22
C LEU A 19 -134.92 -3.78 2.02
N ALA A 20 -135.68 -3.97 0.94
CA ALA A 20 -135.19 -4.56 -0.31
C ALA A 20 -134.07 -3.71 -0.93
N HIS A 21 -134.23 -2.37 -0.98
CA HIS A 21 -133.16 -1.46 -1.42
C HIS A 21 -131.91 -1.57 -0.55
N TYR A 22 -132.04 -1.64 0.78
CA TYR A 22 -130.88 -1.79 1.68
C TYR A 22 -130.22 -3.18 1.56
N GLN A 23 -131.00 -4.25 1.31
CA GLN A 23 -130.47 -5.58 1.03
C GLN A 23 -129.69 -5.58 -0.28
N GLN A 24 -130.26 -5.07 -1.37
CA GLN A 24 -129.60 -4.98 -2.67
C GLN A 24 -128.33 -4.13 -2.60
N ALA A 25 -128.36 -2.98 -1.91
CA ALA A 25 -127.17 -2.14 -1.71
C ALA A 25 -126.09 -2.81 -0.84
N ALA A 26 -126.47 -3.64 0.13
CA ALA A 26 -125.52 -4.45 0.91
C ALA A 26 -124.95 -5.62 0.09
N GLU A 27 -125.71 -6.18 -0.85
CA GLU A 27 -125.26 -7.23 -1.76
C GLU A 27 -124.32 -6.69 -2.84
N THR A 28 -124.62 -5.52 -3.45
CA THR A 28 -123.68 -4.85 -4.35
C THR A 28 -122.38 -4.49 -3.62
N ALA A 29 -122.46 -3.87 -2.44
CA ALA A 29 -121.28 -3.54 -1.63
C ALA A 29 -120.46 -4.78 -1.23
N ARG A 30 -121.10 -5.92 -0.95
CA ARG A 30 -120.40 -7.21 -0.72
C ARG A 30 -119.70 -7.72 -1.98
N SER A 31 -120.35 -7.62 -3.15
CA SER A 31 -119.76 -8.03 -4.43
C SER A 31 -118.59 -7.13 -4.85
N GLU A 32 -118.70 -5.82 -4.60
CA GLU A 32 -117.63 -4.84 -4.82
C GLU A 32 -116.46 -5.07 -3.86
N LEU A 33 -116.73 -5.33 -2.58
CA LEU A 33 -115.70 -5.69 -1.60
C LEU A 33 -114.98 -6.98 -2.01
N ALA A 34 -115.70 -8.01 -2.45
CA ALA A 34 -115.09 -9.25 -2.94
C ALA A 34 -114.24 -9.02 -4.20
N ALA A 35 -114.71 -8.19 -5.14
CA ALA A 35 -113.96 -7.82 -6.33
C ALA A 35 -112.70 -6.98 -6.01
N LEU A 36 -112.77 -6.10 -5.00
CA LEU A 36 -111.62 -5.35 -4.49
C LEU A 36 -110.63 -6.25 -3.75
N GLN A 37 -111.11 -7.22 -2.96
CA GLN A 37 -110.27 -8.22 -2.31
C GLN A 37 -109.54 -9.12 -3.32
N ALA A 38 -110.23 -9.60 -4.36
CA ALA A 38 -109.62 -10.38 -5.44
C ALA A 38 -108.57 -9.56 -6.22
N LYS A 39 -108.85 -8.28 -6.51
CA LYS A 39 -107.86 -7.35 -7.09
C LYS A 39 -106.66 -7.14 -6.17
N HIS A 40 -106.88 -6.94 -4.87
CA HIS A 40 -105.81 -6.76 -3.90
C HIS A 40 -104.92 -8.01 -3.80
N GLN A 41 -105.52 -9.21 -3.73
CA GLN A 41 -104.79 -10.48 -3.74
C GLN A 41 -103.98 -10.68 -5.04
N SER A 42 -104.57 -10.37 -6.20
CA SER A 42 -103.89 -10.45 -7.49
C SER A 42 -102.69 -9.50 -7.59
N ILE A 43 -102.86 -8.24 -7.17
CA ILE A 43 -101.79 -7.24 -7.12
C ILE A 43 -100.71 -7.63 -6.10
N HIS A 44 -101.09 -8.18 -4.95
CA HIS A 44 -100.15 -8.66 -3.94
C HIS A 44 -99.30 -9.84 -4.46
N ALA A 45 -99.91 -10.79 -5.15
CA ALA A 45 -99.19 -11.90 -5.80
C ALA A 45 -98.23 -11.40 -6.91
N GLN A 46 -98.66 -10.43 -7.73
CA GLN A 46 -97.79 -9.79 -8.73
C GLN A 46 -96.61 -9.04 -8.08
N LEU A 47 -96.84 -8.38 -6.94
CA LEU A 47 -95.79 -7.71 -6.17
C LEU A 47 -94.79 -8.72 -5.58
N GLN A 48 -95.25 -9.88 -5.10
CA GLN A 48 -94.38 -10.97 -4.65
C GLN A 48 -93.55 -11.59 -5.81
N ASP A 49 -94.14 -11.78 -6.99
CA ASP A 49 -93.40 -12.22 -8.20
C ASP A 49 -92.30 -11.21 -8.57
N VAL A 50 -92.64 -9.93 -8.66
CA VAL A 50 -91.66 -8.87 -8.99
C VAL A 50 -90.57 -8.75 -7.93
N LEU A 51 -90.90 -8.88 -6.64
CA LEU A 51 -89.91 -8.87 -5.55
C LEU A 51 -88.97 -10.08 -5.61
N SER A 52 -89.49 -11.30 -5.78
CA SER A 52 -88.65 -12.50 -5.88
C SER A 52 -87.71 -12.44 -7.10
N ARG A 53 -88.22 -11.99 -8.25
CA ARG A 53 -87.46 -11.78 -9.49
C ARG A 53 -86.49 -10.59 -9.42
N LEU A 54 -86.71 -9.63 -8.53
CA LEU A 54 -85.74 -8.61 -8.19
C LEU A 54 -84.62 -9.22 -7.35
N THR A 55 -84.94 -9.93 -6.25
CA THR A 55 -83.93 -10.56 -5.40
C THR A 55 -83.05 -11.58 -6.13
N SER A 56 -83.59 -12.35 -7.08
CA SER A 56 -82.78 -13.27 -7.89
C SER A 56 -81.89 -12.55 -8.91
N ARG A 57 -82.27 -11.34 -9.35
CA ARG A 57 -81.43 -10.50 -10.21
C ARG A 57 -80.36 -9.78 -9.41
N ASP A 58 -80.68 -9.31 -8.21
CA ASP A 58 -79.71 -8.71 -7.30
C ASP A 58 -78.65 -9.75 -6.90
N ALA A 59 -79.04 -11.00 -6.62
CA ALA A 59 -78.10 -12.12 -6.40
C ALA A 59 -77.14 -12.32 -7.58
N ALA A 60 -77.66 -12.50 -8.80
CA ALA A 60 -76.84 -12.65 -10.01
C ALA A 60 -75.95 -11.43 -10.31
N VAL A 61 -76.35 -10.23 -9.89
CA VAL A 61 -75.53 -9.00 -9.98
C VAL A 61 -74.40 -9.00 -8.94
N GLN A 62 -74.56 -9.64 -7.77
CA GLN A 62 -73.45 -9.83 -6.83
C GLN A 62 -72.50 -10.93 -7.31
N GLU A 63 -73.00 -12.07 -7.80
CA GLU A 63 -72.19 -13.14 -8.39
C GLU A 63 -71.26 -12.59 -9.50
N LEU A 64 -71.80 -11.82 -10.44
CA LEU A 64 -71.02 -11.17 -11.52
C LEU A 64 -70.04 -10.09 -11.01
N ARG A 65 -70.25 -9.52 -9.82
CA ARG A 65 -69.28 -8.61 -9.18
C ARG A 65 -68.15 -9.40 -8.53
N GLU A 66 -68.45 -10.49 -7.85
CA GLU A 66 -67.45 -11.36 -7.23
C GLU A 66 -66.54 -12.00 -8.29
N GLU A 67 -67.11 -12.45 -9.42
CA GLU A 67 -66.33 -12.86 -10.60
C GLU A 67 -65.44 -11.71 -11.12
N LEU A 68 -65.98 -10.49 -11.26
CA LEU A 68 -65.23 -9.33 -11.76
C LEU A 68 -64.08 -8.92 -10.83
N GLU A 69 -64.27 -8.93 -9.51
CA GLU A 69 -63.18 -8.70 -8.55
C GLU A 69 -62.16 -9.85 -8.60
N GLY A 70 -62.59 -11.11 -8.75
CA GLY A 70 -61.68 -12.24 -8.98
C GLY A 70 -60.82 -12.09 -10.24
N TYR A 71 -61.39 -11.59 -11.34
CA TYR A 71 -60.65 -11.25 -12.55
C TYR A 71 -59.69 -10.05 -12.36
N LYS A 72 -60.07 -9.03 -11.59
CA LYS A 72 -59.16 -7.93 -11.23
C LYS A 72 -58.01 -8.40 -10.34
N GLU A 73 -58.27 -9.21 -9.31
CA GLU A 73 -57.23 -9.74 -8.44
C GLU A 73 -56.25 -10.64 -9.19
N THR A 74 -56.76 -11.53 -10.06
CA THR A 74 -55.90 -12.39 -10.89
C THR A 74 -55.09 -11.58 -11.90
N GLY A 75 -55.68 -10.56 -12.51
CA GLY A 75 -54.97 -9.58 -13.33
C GLY A 75 -53.88 -8.83 -12.57
N ALA A 76 -54.15 -8.37 -11.34
CA ALA A 76 -53.17 -7.70 -10.49
C ALA A 76 -52.01 -8.63 -10.07
N ARG A 77 -52.32 -9.88 -9.68
CA ARG A 77 -51.32 -10.92 -9.39
C ARG A 77 -50.44 -11.22 -10.60
N GLN A 78 -51.02 -11.29 -11.80
CA GLN A 78 -50.28 -11.46 -13.06
C GLN A 78 -49.41 -10.23 -13.38
N ALA A 79 -49.91 -9.00 -13.18
CA ALA A 79 -49.13 -7.78 -13.38
C ALA A 79 -47.89 -7.74 -12.46
N SER A 80 -48.07 -7.99 -11.15
CA SER A 80 -46.94 -8.04 -10.20
C SER A 80 -45.92 -9.14 -10.53
N LEU A 81 -46.38 -10.27 -11.09
CA LEU A 81 -45.48 -11.33 -11.56
C LEU A 81 -44.71 -10.89 -12.81
N VAL A 82 -45.36 -10.20 -13.75
CA VAL A 82 -44.70 -9.65 -14.94
C VAL A 82 -43.67 -8.59 -14.58
N ASP A 83 -43.96 -7.70 -13.61
CA ASP A 83 -43.04 -6.64 -13.22
C ASP A 83 -41.85 -7.16 -12.41
N THR A 84 -42.05 -8.12 -11.48
CA THR A 84 -40.93 -8.79 -10.80
C THR A 84 -40.08 -9.66 -11.75
N LEU A 85 -40.66 -10.20 -12.83
CA LEU A 85 -39.89 -10.84 -13.90
C LEU A 85 -39.12 -9.82 -14.77
N ARG A 86 -39.66 -8.62 -15.01
CA ARG A 86 -38.97 -7.51 -15.69
C ARG A 86 -37.85 -6.89 -14.86
N GLU A 87 -37.97 -6.87 -13.54
CA GLU A 87 -36.89 -6.50 -12.62
C GLU A 87 -35.74 -7.50 -12.74
N ARG A 88 -36.02 -8.79 -12.49
CA ARG A 88 -35.03 -9.87 -12.60
C ARG A 88 -34.39 -10.00 -13.99
N LEU A 89 -35.10 -9.61 -15.06
CA LEU A 89 -34.52 -9.53 -16.41
C LEU A 89 -33.49 -8.39 -16.50
N ARG A 90 -33.85 -7.19 -16.04
CA ARG A 90 -32.96 -6.01 -16.04
C ARG A 90 -31.73 -6.23 -15.15
N ASP A 91 -31.91 -6.87 -13.99
CA ASP A 91 -30.81 -7.23 -13.09
C ASP A 91 -29.81 -8.15 -13.81
N ALA A 92 -30.32 -9.21 -14.47
CA ALA A 92 -29.50 -10.14 -15.24
C ALA A 92 -28.84 -9.47 -16.48
N GLU A 93 -29.54 -8.56 -17.16
CA GLU A 93 -28.97 -7.75 -18.26
C GLU A 93 -27.83 -6.84 -17.77
N GLN A 94 -27.97 -6.24 -16.58
CA GLN A 94 -26.93 -5.45 -15.93
C GLN A 94 -25.74 -6.31 -15.49
N GLU A 95 -25.97 -7.48 -14.89
CA GLU A 95 -24.92 -8.46 -14.57
C GLU A 95 -24.15 -8.88 -15.82
N ILE A 96 -24.85 -9.20 -16.92
CA ILE A 96 -24.23 -9.53 -18.21
C ILE A 96 -23.40 -8.35 -18.74
N GLY A 97 -23.91 -7.11 -18.65
CA GLY A 97 -23.16 -5.90 -19.03
C GLY A 97 -21.86 -5.71 -18.24
N VAL A 98 -21.89 -5.96 -16.92
CA VAL A 98 -20.72 -5.93 -16.05
C VAL A 98 -19.74 -7.07 -16.40
N LEU A 99 -20.24 -8.28 -16.64
CA LEU A 99 -19.42 -9.44 -17.03
C LEU A 99 -18.74 -9.24 -18.38
N VAL A 100 -19.43 -8.69 -19.39
CA VAL A 100 -18.86 -8.34 -20.69
C VAL A 100 -17.77 -7.27 -20.53
N SER A 101 -18.04 -6.23 -19.73
CA SER A 101 -17.07 -5.16 -19.45
C SER A 101 -15.84 -5.64 -18.67
N SER A 102 -16.02 -6.62 -17.78
CA SER A 102 -14.93 -7.29 -17.06
C SER A 102 -14.12 -8.18 -18.01
N LYS A 103 -14.79 -8.98 -18.84
CA LYS A 103 -14.13 -9.83 -19.85
C LYS A 103 -13.29 -9.00 -20.83
N ALA A 104 -13.83 -7.91 -21.37
CA ALA A 104 -13.08 -7.04 -22.28
C ALA A 104 -11.79 -6.47 -21.66
N ARG A 105 -11.82 -6.19 -20.35
CA ARG A 105 -10.64 -5.76 -19.57
C ARG A 105 -9.62 -6.89 -19.41
N LEU A 106 -10.08 -8.11 -19.13
CA LEU A 106 -9.22 -9.29 -19.00
C LEU A 106 -8.62 -9.73 -20.35
N ASP A 107 -9.40 -9.69 -21.43
CA ASP A 107 -8.90 -9.96 -22.79
C ASP A 107 -7.78 -8.95 -23.16
N ALA A 108 -7.94 -7.67 -22.78
CA ALA A 108 -6.92 -6.63 -23.00
C ALA A 108 -5.65 -6.82 -22.12
N THR A 109 -5.77 -7.19 -20.85
CA THR A 109 -4.58 -7.48 -20.01
C THR A 109 -3.88 -8.76 -20.43
N LEU A 110 -4.62 -9.79 -20.86
CA LEU A 110 -4.04 -11.00 -21.46
C LEU A 110 -3.27 -10.68 -22.75
N GLN A 111 -3.80 -9.81 -23.61
CA GLN A 111 -3.10 -9.38 -24.82
C GLN A 111 -1.84 -8.56 -24.51
N ALA A 112 -1.88 -7.68 -23.50
CA ALA A 112 -0.71 -6.94 -23.04
C ALA A 112 0.39 -7.88 -22.48
N LEU A 113 0.01 -8.83 -21.63
CA LEU A 113 0.94 -9.84 -21.08
C LEU A 113 1.49 -10.78 -22.16
N ALA A 114 0.70 -11.13 -23.18
CA ALA A 114 1.17 -11.92 -24.32
C ALA A 114 2.26 -11.17 -25.12
N ASN A 115 2.08 -9.85 -25.32
CA ASN A 115 3.08 -9.00 -25.96
C ASN A 115 4.36 -8.87 -25.11
N GLU A 116 4.24 -8.65 -23.79
CA GLU A 116 5.40 -8.59 -22.89
C GLU A 116 6.18 -9.93 -22.88
N ASN A 117 5.49 -11.08 -22.86
CA ASN A 117 6.12 -12.39 -22.98
C ASN A 117 6.83 -12.57 -24.34
N TYR A 118 6.24 -12.07 -25.44
CA TYR A 118 6.89 -12.10 -26.75
C TYR A 118 8.19 -11.27 -26.77
N GLU A 119 8.16 -10.05 -26.21
CA GLU A 119 9.36 -9.22 -26.08
C GLU A 119 10.44 -9.84 -25.18
N LEU A 120 10.06 -10.41 -24.03
CA LEU A 120 11.00 -11.06 -23.11
C LEU A 120 11.65 -12.29 -23.75
N ASN A 121 10.88 -13.10 -24.50
CA ASN A 121 11.43 -14.23 -25.27
C ASN A 121 12.38 -13.77 -26.38
N ALA A 122 12.05 -12.70 -27.10
CA ALA A 122 12.93 -12.13 -28.12
C ALA A 122 14.27 -11.63 -27.52
N ARG A 123 14.21 -10.94 -26.37
CA ARG A 123 15.41 -10.50 -25.63
C ARG A 123 16.22 -11.69 -25.07
N GLY A 124 15.54 -12.76 -24.65
CA GLY A 124 16.18 -14.02 -24.24
C GLY A 124 17.03 -14.63 -25.37
N LEU A 125 16.41 -14.83 -26.54
CA LEU A 125 17.10 -15.34 -27.74
C LEU A 125 18.27 -14.43 -28.18
N GLU A 126 18.14 -13.11 -28.02
CA GLU A 126 19.25 -12.20 -28.31
C GLU A 126 20.42 -12.38 -27.32
N LEU A 127 20.14 -12.45 -26.02
CA LEU A 127 21.16 -12.66 -24.97
C LEU A 127 21.82 -14.05 -25.08
N GLU A 128 21.09 -15.08 -25.49
CA GLU A 128 21.65 -16.39 -25.84
C GLU A 128 22.59 -16.27 -27.05
N SER A 129 22.18 -15.58 -28.12
CA SER A 129 23.03 -15.32 -29.28
C SER A 129 24.31 -14.54 -28.93
N GLN A 130 24.20 -13.53 -28.07
CA GLN A 130 25.36 -12.77 -27.56
C GLN A 130 26.28 -13.67 -26.72
N SER A 131 25.72 -14.46 -25.80
CA SER A 131 26.47 -15.40 -24.95
C SER A 131 27.22 -16.45 -25.78
N GLN A 132 26.58 -16.99 -26.83
CA GLN A 132 27.19 -17.97 -27.73
C GLN A 132 28.31 -17.34 -28.58
N LYS A 133 28.19 -16.07 -28.99
CA LYS A 133 29.29 -15.32 -29.65
C LYS A 133 30.50 -15.17 -28.72
N TYR A 134 30.29 -14.79 -27.45
CA TYR A 134 31.38 -14.69 -26.47
C TYR A 134 32.04 -16.05 -26.19
N LEU A 135 31.26 -17.12 -26.02
CA LEU A 135 31.78 -18.48 -25.82
C LEU A 135 32.61 -18.97 -27.02
N ASN A 136 32.14 -18.72 -28.25
CA ASN A 136 32.89 -19.05 -29.47
C ASN A 136 34.19 -18.23 -29.58
N GLY A 137 34.17 -16.94 -29.23
CA GLY A 137 35.36 -16.10 -29.16
C GLY A 137 36.39 -16.61 -28.16
N TRP A 138 35.97 -16.93 -26.93
CA TRP A 138 36.83 -17.47 -25.88
C TRP A 138 37.44 -18.82 -26.27
N ASN A 139 36.64 -19.74 -26.83
CA ASN A 139 37.12 -21.02 -27.35
C ASN A 139 38.17 -20.82 -28.45
N LYS A 140 37.97 -19.87 -29.38
CA LYS A 140 38.96 -19.52 -30.40
C LYS A 140 40.26 -19.01 -29.78
N THR A 141 40.22 -18.02 -28.88
CA THR A 141 41.44 -17.49 -28.24
C THR A 141 42.18 -18.53 -27.40
N LYS A 142 41.44 -19.47 -26.78
CA LYS A 142 42.00 -20.60 -26.04
C LYS A 142 42.68 -21.62 -26.95
N GLN A 143 42.13 -21.86 -28.14
CA GLN A 143 42.76 -22.68 -29.19
C GLN A 143 44.05 -22.00 -29.69
N GLU A 144 44.00 -20.72 -30.03
CA GLU A 144 45.16 -19.93 -30.49
C GLU A 144 46.29 -19.90 -29.43
N ALA A 145 45.95 -19.75 -28.14
CA ALA A 145 46.91 -19.84 -27.03
C ALA A 145 47.51 -21.26 -26.86
N SER A 146 46.75 -22.30 -27.19
CA SER A 146 47.23 -23.69 -27.15
C SER A 146 48.16 -24.00 -28.32
N ASP A 147 47.87 -23.46 -29.50
CA ASP A 147 48.67 -23.63 -30.71
C ASP A 147 49.98 -22.81 -30.65
N THR A 148 49.94 -21.57 -30.17
CA THR A 148 51.15 -20.78 -29.91
C THR A 148 52.04 -21.46 -28.86
N LYS A 149 51.47 -22.00 -27.77
CA LYS A 149 52.21 -22.83 -26.80
C LYS A 149 52.89 -24.04 -27.46
N ARG A 150 52.22 -24.75 -28.38
CA ARG A 150 52.83 -25.86 -29.13
C ARG A 150 54.02 -25.39 -29.98
N THR A 151 53.85 -24.29 -30.73
CA THR A 151 54.96 -23.75 -31.56
C THR A 151 56.15 -23.27 -30.73
N TYR A 152 55.92 -22.70 -29.54
CA TYR A 152 56.98 -22.34 -28.59
C TYR A 152 57.70 -23.57 -28.04
N GLN A 153 56.97 -24.62 -27.65
CA GLN A 153 57.56 -25.88 -27.21
C GLN A 153 58.41 -26.53 -28.33
N GLU A 154 57.90 -26.54 -29.57
CA GLU A 154 58.67 -26.99 -30.73
C GLU A 154 59.93 -26.16 -30.97
N PHE A 155 59.89 -24.83 -30.81
CA PHE A 155 61.05 -23.97 -30.94
C PHE A 155 62.12 -24.29 -29.88
N VAL A 156 61.71 -24.44 -28.61
CA VAL A 156 62.60 -24.83 -27.52
C VAL A 156 63.23 -26.21 -27.79
N SER A 157 62.46 -27.21 -28.25
CA SER A 157 63.01 -28.51 -28.64
C SER A 157 63.98 -28.41 -29.82
N LYS A 158 63.68 -27.59 -30.84
CA LYS A 158 64.58 -27.37 -31.99
C LYS A 158 65.88 -26.69 -31.56
N LEU A 159 65.84 -25.76 -30.59
CA LEU A 159 67.01 -25.09 -30.03
C LEU A 159 67.88 -26.04 -29.19
N ALA A 160 67.26 -26.83 -28.31
CA ALA A 160 67.94 -27.80 -27.45
C ALA A 160 68.67 -28.91 -28.24
N ILE A 161 68.23 -29.23 -29.46
CA ILE A 161 68.92 -30.17 -30.36
C ILE A 161 70.13 -29.54 -31.06
N ARG A 162 70.23 -28.21 -31.12
CA ARG A 162 71.31 -27.47 -31.82
C ARG A 162 72.43 -26.98 -30.91
N LEU A 163 72.21 -26.95 -29.61
CA LEU A 163 73.24 -26.72 -28.59
C LEU A 163 73.62 -28.06 -27.96
N PRO A 164 74.91 -28.39 -27.78
CA PRO A 164 75.33 -29.58 -27.05
C PRO A 164 75.09 -29.38 -25.54
N MET A 165 73.87 -29.67 -25.08
CA MET A 165 73.47 -29.56 -23.68
C MET A 165 73.43 -30.95 -23.02
N ASP A 166 74.27 -31.18 -22.02
CA ASP A 166 74.23 -32.40 -21.22
C ASP A 166 73.19 -32.27 -20.10
N LEU A 167 72.01 -32.85 -20.34
CA LEU A 167 70.81 -32.69 -19.50
C LEU A 167 70.85 -33.51 -18.18
N ALA A 168 72.01 -34.04 -17.80
CA ALA A 168 72.21 -34.77 -16.54
C ALA A 168 72.18 -33.90 -15.26
N ARG A 169 72.15 -32.56 -15.38
CA ARG A 169 72.11 -31.60 -14.27
C ARG A 169 70.88 -30.71 -14.37
N GLY A 170 70.01 -30.74 -13.35
CA GLY A 170 68.71 -30.07 -13.35
C GLY A 170 68.75 -28.57 -13.09
N GLU A 171 69.38 -27.81 -13.98
CA GLU A 171 69.44 -26.34 -13.97
C GLU A 171 68.65 -25.76 -15.16
N ALA A 172 68.14 -24.52 -15.05
CA ALA A 172 67.18 -23.99 -16.02
C ALA A 172 67.86 -23.60 -17.37
N PRO A 173 67.29 -23.96 -18.54
CA PRO A 173 67.96 -23.76 -19.83
C PRO A 173 68.31 -22.31 -20.23
N LEU A 174 67.68 -21.29 -19.63
CA LEU A 174 67.99 -19.88 -19.94
C LEU A 174 69.26 -19.41 -19.25
N ASP A 175 69.47 -19.74 -17.97
CA ASP A 175 70.53 -19.17 -17.15
C ASP A 175 71.93 -19.59 -17.63
N PHE A 176 72.04 -20.82 -18.14
CA PHE A 176 73.26 -21.31 -18.79
C PHE A 176 73.59 -20.54 -20.09
N ILE A 177 72.57 -20.12 -20.85
CA ILE A 177 72.75 -19.34 -22.09
C ILE A 177 73.21 -17.91 -21.74
N VAL A 178 72.63 -17.28 -20.71
CA VAL A 178 73.06 -15.96 -20.22
C VAL A 178 74.53 -16.00 -19.78
N SER A 179 74.92 -17.00 -18.99
CA SER A 179 76.29 -17.19 -18.49
C SER A 179 77.35 -17.28 -19.61
N GLN A 180 77.02 -17.93 -20.75
CA GLN A 180 77.92 -17.93 -21.92
C GLN A 180 78.03 -16.55 -22.60
N VAL A 181 76.93 -15.80 -22.71
CA VAL A 181 76.94 -14.45 -23.30
C VAL A 181 77.78 -13.49 -22.46
N ASP A 182 77.69 -13.56 -21.14
CA ASP A 182 78.50 -12.75 -20.23
C ASP A 182 80.01 -13.03 -20.35
N SER A 183 80.40 -14.29 -20.51
CA SER A 183 81.79 -14.70 -20.72
C SER A 183 82.41 -14.04 -21.97
N LEU A 184 81.67 -14.03 -23.08
CA LEU A 184 82.09 -13.35 -24.32
C LEU A 184 82.17 -11.83 -24.14
N CYS A 185 81.23 -11.23 -23.39
CA CYS A 185 81.27 -9.79 -23.08
C CYS A 185 82.47 -9.39 -22.20
N GLN A 186 82.97 -10.27 -21.33
CA GLN A 186 84.16 -10.00 -20.52
C GLN A 186 85.45 -9.97 -21.35
N GLN A 187 85.60 -10.86 -22.34
CA GLN A 187 86.79 -10.87 -23.22
C GLN A 187 86.94 -9.55 -24.00
N SER A 188 85.83 -8.94 -24.43
CA SER A 188 85.83 -7.64 -25.12
C SER A 188 86.39 -6.51 -24.25
N LYS A 189 86.02 -6.47 -22.96
CA LYS A 189 86.51 -5.45 -22.01
C LYS A 189 88.03 -5.51 -21.84
N GLY A 190 88.60 -6.71 -21.79
CA GLY A 190 90.05 -6.93 -21.62
C GLY A 190 90.92 -6.43 -22.78
N GLN A 191 90.37 -6.20 -23.97
CA GLN A 191 91.12 -5.61 -25.09
C GLN A 191 91.21 -4.08 -25.00
N LYS A 192 90.16 -3.38 -24.53
CA LYS A 192 90.16 -1.92 -24.41
C LYS A 192 91.23 -1.39 -23.43
N GLY A 193 91.46 -2.09 -22.32
CA GLY A 193 92.39 -1.64 -21.27
C GLY A 193 93.87 -1.53 -21.70
N LYS A 194 94.25 -2.11 -22.85
CA LYS A 194 95.62 -2.05 -23.39
C LYS A 194 95.93 -0.79 -24.19
N ILE A 195 94.94 0.08 -24.40
CA ILE A 195 95.07 1.28 -25.24
C ILE A 195 95.51 2.49 -24.40
N CYS A 196 94.85 2.72 -23.27
CA CYS A 196 95.07 3.91 -22.42
C CYS A 196 96.52 4.05 -21.92
N THR A 197 97.20 2.94 -21.61
CA THR A 197 98.55 2.94 -21.02
C THR A 197 99.67 3.47 -21.94
N LEU A 198 99.35 3.83 -23.19
CA LEU A 198 100.28 4.49 -24.10
C LEU A 198 100.17 6.03 -24.04
N GLU A 199 99.01 6.55 -23.65
CA GLU A 199 98.65 7.98 -23.74
C GLU A 199 99.32 8.81 -22.64
N GLU A 200 99.42 8.25 -21.43
CA GLU A 200 100.00 8.88 -20.22
C GLU A 200 101.50 9.25 -20.34
N SER A 201 102.21 8.67 -21.31
CA SER A 201 103.68 8.81 -21.44
C SER A 201 104.17 10.14 -22.00
N VAL A 202 103.27 10.96 -22.57
CA VAL A 202 103.63 12.19 -23.30
C VAL A 202 103.69 13.43 -22.39
N GLU A 203 102.89 13.46 -21.32
CA GLU A 203 102.56 14.67 -20.56
C GLU A 203 103.70 15.16 -19.64
N ALA A 204 104.67 14.31 -19.31
CA ALA A 204 105.69 14.58 -18.30
C ALA A 204 106.75 15.64 -18.67
N LEU A 205 106.89 16.01 -19.95
CA LEU A 205 108.00 16.84 -20.43
C LEU A 205 107.76 18.37 -20.33
N GLU A 206 106.54 18.84 -20.06
CA GLU A 206 106.21 20.28 -20.12
C GLU A 206 106.51 21.10 -18.86
N VAL A 207 106.82 20.45 -17.74
CA VAL A 207 106.81 21.09 -16.40
C VAL A 207 108.08 21.90 -16.12
N GLU A 208 109.23 21.47 -16.65
CA GLU A 208 110.57 21.92 -16.22
C GLU A 208 110.85 23.42 -16.51
N CYS A 209 110.26 24.00 -17.56
CA CYS A 209 110.60 25.36 -18.00
C CYS A 209 110.09 26.51 -17.11
N ARG A 210 109.30 26.26 -16.05
CA ARG A 210 108.53 27.31 -15.35
C ARG A 210 109.25 28.03 -14.19
N ALA A 211 110.35 27.47 -13.67
CA ALA A 211 110.89 27.82 -12.35
C ALA A 211 111.72 29.12 -12.24
N SER A 212 112.07 29.78 -13.34
CA SER A 212 113.15 30.80 -13.36
C SER A 212 112.74 32.26 -13.11
N ARG A 213 111.45 32.57 -12.92
CA ARG A 213 110.92 33.96 -13.04
C ARG A 213 110.73 34.73 -11.71
N GLU A 214 110.84 34.07 -10.56
CA GLU A 214 110.20 34.57 -9.32
C GLU A 214 111.05 35.53 -8.47
N THR A 215 112.38 35.48 -8.60
CA THR A 215 113.32 36.12 -7.65
C THR A 215 113.25 37.66 -7.60
N VAL A 216 112.75 38.31 -8.66
CA VAL A 216 112.87 39.77 -8.87
C VAL A 216 111.92 40.60 -7.99
N MET A 217 110.78 40.07 -7.57
CA MET A 217 109.70 40.91 -7.00
C MET A 217 109.91 41.42 -5.56
N ARG A 218 110.88 40.91 -4.79
CA ARG A 218 110.95 41.17 -3.34
C ARG A 218 111.38 42.59 -2.94
N LEU A 219 112.08 43.34 -3.79
CA LEU A 219 112.72 44.61 -3.41
C LEU A 219 111.80 45.85 -3.49
N VAL A 220 110.53 45.69 -3.85
CA VAL A 220 109.56 46.80 -4.05
C VAL A 220 108.65 47.01 -2.83
N ALA A 221 108.73 46.16 -1.81
CA ALA A 221 107.68 46.02 -0.79
C ALA A 221 107.68 47.09 0.33
N GLU A 222 108.80 47.71 0.67
CA GLU A 222 108.94 48.38 1.98
C GLU A 222 108.41 49.83 2.01
N GLU A 223 108.62 50.63 0.95
CA GLU A 223 108.13 52.03 0.90
C GLU A 223 106.59 52.13 0.82
N LEU A 224 105.90 51.09 0.36
CA LEU A 224 104.43 51.05 0.25
C LEU A 224 103.71 51.08 1.62
N ASN A 225 104.39 50.68 2.70
CA ASN A 225 103.74 50.34 3.96
C ASN A 225 103.26 51.57 4.76
N THR A 226 103.94 52.71 4.66
CA THR A 226 103.55 53.96 5.36
C THR A 226 102.31 54.60 4.75
N ILE A 227 102.22 54.63 3.41
CA ILE A 227 101.05 55.14 2.67
C ILE A 227 99.81 54.26 2.94
N PHE A 228 100.01 52.95 3.07
CA PHE A 228 98.95 51.98 3.35
C PHE A 228 98.21 52.26 4.67
N LEU A 229 98.91 52.66 5.74
CA LEU A 229 98.31 52.91 7.05
C LEU A 229 97.38 54.14 7.07
N ALA A 230 97.75 55.22 6.38
CA ALA A 230 96.92 56.41 6.26
C ALA A 230 95.63 56.11 5.47
N LYS A 231 95.78 55.42 4.32
CA LYS A 231 94.68 54.96 3.49
C LYS A 231 93.69 54.07 4.28
N ARG A 232 94.21 53.10 5.03
CA ARG A 232 93.43 52.13 5.84
C ARG A 232 92.55 52.77 6.91
N ASN A 233 92.81 54.00 7.34
CA ASN A 233 91.94 54.71 8.30
C ASN A 233 90.80 55.46 7.60
N ALA A 234 91.09 56.17 6.51
CA ALA A 234 90.05 56.80 5.68
C ALA A 234 89.08 55.78 5.04
N GLU A 235 89.56 54.56 4.75
CA GLU A 235 88.71 53.45 4.29
C GLU A 235 87.70 52.99 5.37
N LYS A 236 88.07 52.97 6.65
CA LYS A 236 87.15 52.59 7.75
C LYS A 236 86.04 53.62 7.96
N GLU A 237 86.36 54.91 7.90
CA GLU A 237 85.36 55.97 8.04
C GLU A 237 84.34 55.93 6.89
N ASN A 238 84.82 55.69 5.66
CA ASN A 238 83.94 55.45 4.51
C ASN A 238 83.07 54.20 4.69
N GLN A 239 83.65 53.09 5.18
CA GLN A 239 82.89 51.86 5.48
C GLN A 239 81.80 52.11 6.51
N SER A 240 82.10 52.78 7.63
CA SER A 240 81.12 53.09 8.68
C SER A 240 79.99 54.00 8.18
N LEU A 241 80.30 55.04 7.39
CA LEU A 241 79.28 55.90 6.77
C LEU A 241 78.44 55.14 5.74
N GLN A 242 79.04 54.23 4.97
CA GLN A 242 78.35 53.40 3.98
C GLN A 242 77.46 52.35 4.66
N GLU A 243 77.87 51.79 5.80
CA GLU A 243 77.06 50.91 6.65
C GLU A 243 75.86 51.64 7.25
N MET A 244 76.05 52.85 7.79
CA MET A 244 74.94 53.67 8.29
C MET A 244 73.95 54.07 7.18
N LEU A 245 74.45 54.42 6.00
CA LEU A 245 73.60 54.71 4.83
C LEU A 245 72.79 53.47 4.41
N GLN A 246 73.42 52.29 4.36
CA GLN A 246 72.71 51.04 4.08
C GLN A 246 71.70 50.68 5.17
N ALA A 247 72.01 50.90 6.44
CA ALA A 247 71.07 50.68 7.54
C ALA A 247 69.82 51.59 7.42
N SER A 248 70.02 52.87 7.12
CA SER A 248 68.94 53.82 6.84
C SER A 248 68.10 53.41 5.62
N GLN A 249 68.74 52.96 4.54
CA GLN A 249 68.05 52.47 3.34
C GLN A 249 67.23 51.19 3.61
N ARG A 250 67.75 50.25 4.42
CA ARG A 250 67.02 49.05 4.84
C ARG A 250 65.82 49.39 5.71
N ALA A 251 65.96 50.34 6.65
CA ALA A 251 64.85 50.81 7.48
C ALA A 251 63.76 51.51 6.65
N LEU A 252 64.14 52.32 5.67
CA LEU A 252 63.20 52.94 4.73
C LEU A 252 62.48 51.89 3.86
N ALA A 253 63.19 50.84 3.43
CA ALA A 253 62.59 49.74 2.66
C ALA A 253 61.60 48.93 3.52
N ALA A 254 61.94 48.62 4.77
CA ALA A 254 61.06 47.93 5.70
C ALA A 254 59.77 48.75 5.97
N SER A 255 59.89 50.05 6.28
CA SER A 255 58.73 50.91 6.49
C SER A 255 57.83 51.05 5.25
N ARG A 256 58.40 51.02 4.03
CA ARG A 256 57.62 50.96 2.78
C ARG A 256 56.92 49.61 2.59
N GLN A 257 57.55 48.52 3.00
CA GLN A 257 56.93 47.18 2.97
C GLN A 257 55.79 47.05 3.99
N GLU A 258 55.95 47.64 5.18
CA GLU A 258 54.89 47.75 6.20
C GLU A 258 53.71 48.58 5.69
N LEU A 259 53.97 49.71 5.03
CA LEU A 259 52.92 50.53 4.41
C LEU A 259 52.13 49.73 3.37
N GLY A 260 52.82 49.06 2.43
CA GLY A 260 52.17 48.22 1.42
C GLY A 260 51.38 47.05 2.02
N GLY A 261 51.84 46.48 3.13
CA GLY A 261 51.11 45.46 3.88
C GLY A 261 49.87 45.99 4.62
N LEU A 262 49.84 47.28 5.00
CA LEU A 262 48.66 47.94 5.54
C LEU A 262 47.67 48.35 4.44
N GLU A 263 48.16 48.80 3.28
CA GLU A 263 47.35 49.09 2.08
C GLU A 263 46.63 47.82 1.59
N GLN A 264 47.34 46.68 1.52
CA GLN A 264 46.75 45.37 1.19
C GLN A 264 45.64 44.99 2.17
N ARG A 265 45.88 45.09 3.48
CA ARG A 265 44.87 44.82 4.52
C ARG A 265 43.66 45.75 4.43
N SER A 266 43.85 47.01 4.04
CA SER A 266 42.73 47.93 3.80
C SER A 266 41.87 47.40 2.64
N HIS A 267 42.47 47.06 1.51
CA HIS A 267 41.75 46.53 0.35
C HIS A 267 41.08 45.16 0.61
N GLU A 268 41.71 44.29 1.42
CA GLU A 268 41.09 43.04 1.89
C GLU A 268 39.84 43.31 2.73
N LEU A 269 39.90 44.29 3.64
CA LEU A 269 38.76 44.69 4.47
C LEU A 269 37.66 45.37 3.64
N ASP A 270 38.01 46.27 2.73
CA ASP A 270 37.08 46.94 1.81
C ASP A 270 36.36 45.92 0.91
N SER A 271 37.10 44.95 0.35
CA SER A 271 36.51 43.85 -0.43
C SER A 271 35.60 42.96 0.40
N SER A 272 35.94 42.71 1.67
CA SER A 272 35.14 41.90 2.60
C SER A 272 33.87 42.62 3.06
N LEU A 273 33.95 43.95 3.23
CA LEU A 273 32.81 44.81 3.50
C LEU A 273 31.84 44.81 2.31
N LEU A 274 32.37 44.92 1.08
CA LEU A 274 31.57 44.89 -0.14
C LEU A 274 30.89 43.54 -0.36
N SER A 275 31.58 42.41 -0.14
CA SER A 275 30.94 41.08 -0.25
C SER A 275 29.83 40.91 0.79
N SER A 276 30.09 41.27 2.06
CA SER A 276 29.08 41.22 3.12
C SER A 276 27.89 42.15 2.84
N HIS A 277 28.11 43.32 2.25
CA HIS A 277 27.04 44.22 1.84
C HIS A 277 26.18 43.63 0.71
N ILE A 278 26.80 43.00 -0.30
CA ILE A 278 26.08 42.29 -1.37
C ILE A 278 25.29 41.11 -0.80
N GLU A 279 25.88 40.33 0.12
CA GLU A 279 25.20 39.22 0.79
C GLU A 279 23.95 39.70 1.55
N THR A 280 24.08 40.75 2.39
CA THR A 280 22.92 41.31 3.11
C THR A 280 21.84 41.86 2.18
N GLN A 281 22.20 42.51 1.07
CA GLN A 281 21.23 42.90 0.03
C GLN A 281 20.53 41.70 -0.60
N THR A 282 21.24 40.61 -0.91
CA THR A 282 20.64 39.40 -1.51
C THR A 282 19.71 38.67 -0.54
N LEU A 283 20.02 38.68 0.77
CA LEU A 283 19.15 38.13 1.80
C LEU A 283 17.87 38.95 1.95
N GLN A 284 17.97 40.28 2.03
CA GLN A 284 16.79 41.17 2.06
C GLN A 284 15.93 41.07 0.78
N ALA A 285 16.54 40.82 -0.38
CA ALA A 285 15.81 40.60 -1.62
C ALA A 285 15.04 39.26 -1.61
N ARG A 286 15.67 38.18 -1.09
CA ARG A 286 15.00 36.88 -0.89
C ARG A 286 13.87 36.97 0.14
N GLU A 287 14.07 37.71 1.23
CA GLU A 287 13.05 37.91 2.25
C GLU A 287 11.81 38.64 1.70
N ARG A 288 12.02 39.72 0.91
CA ARG A 288 10.93 40.42 0.22
C ARG A 288 10.20 39.52 -0.78
N ALA A 289 10.93 38.79 -1.63
CA ALA A 289 10.33 37.85 -2.56
C ALA A 289 9.51 36.74 -1.86
N PHE A 290 9.98 36.25 -0.70
CA PHE A 290 9.23 35.28 0.11
C PHE A 290 7.95 35.89 0.72
N ARG A 291 8.01 37.12 1.25
CA ARG A 291 6.82 37.85 1.73
C ARG A 291 5.80 38.08 0.60
N GLU A 292 6.27 38.39 -0.61
CA GLU A 292 5.44 38.54 -1.82
C GLU A 292 4.82 37.21 -2.28
N GLU A 293 5.56 36.09 -2.23
CA GLU A 293 5.06 34.75 -2.56
C GLU A 293 3.99 34.29 -1.54
N VAL A 294 4.22 34.49 -0.24
CA VAL A 294 3.22 34.21 0.81
C VAL A 294 1.99 35.10 0.67
N ALA A 295 2.15 36.38 0.30
CA ALA A 295 1.03 37.28 0.03
C ALA A 295 0.19 36.82 -1.17
N ALA A 296 0.83 36.35 -2.23
CA ALA A 296 0.14 35.76 -3.39
C ALA A 296 -0.60 34.46 -3.04
N LEU A 297 -0.03 33.61 -2.18
CA LEU A 297 -0.67 32.35 -1.74
C LEU A 297 -1.84 32.56 -0.77
N LEU A 298 -1.82 33.61 0.05
CA LEU A 298 -2.95 33.98 0.94
C LEU A 298 -4.02 34.85 0.24
N GLY A 299 -3.68 35.40 -0.92
CA GLY A 299 -4.56 36.17 -1.79
C GLY A 299 -5.39 35.28 -2.73
N GLY A 300 -6.61 34.93 -2.32
CA GLY A 300 -7.61 34.31 -3.20
C GLY A 300 -8.16 35.29 -4.24
N GLU A 301 -8.91 34.76 -5.22
CA GLU A 301 -9.38 35.45 -6.46
C GLU A 301 -10.02 36.85 -6.27
N CYS A 302 -10.54 37.17 -5.08
CA CYS A 302 -11.22 38.43 -4.78
C CYS A 302 -10.50 39.31 -3.74
N THR A 303 -9.27 38.98 -3.32
CA THR A 303 -8.58 39.69 -2.21
C THR A 303 -7.07 39.72 -2.39
N THR A 304 -6.50 40.88 -2.68
CA THR A 304 -5.06 41.14 -2.61
C THR A 304 -4.62 41.40 -1.17
N VAL A 305 -3.60 40.69 -0.71
CA VAL A 305 -3.00 40.89 0.63
C VAL A 305 -1.68 41.65 0.47
N PRO A 306 -1.38 42.69 1.26
CA PRO A 306 -0.06 43.33 1.28
C PRO A 306 1.06 42.36 1.73
N PRO A 307 2.30 42.47 1.20
CA PRO A 307 3.44 41.65 1.63
C PRO A 307 4.09 42.14 2.94
N THR A 308 3.28 42.64 3.87
CA THR A 308 3.65 43.09 5.23
C THR A 308 3.30 42.01 6.25
N GLU A 309 4.10 41.87 7.30
CA GLU A 309 4.01 40.70 8.19
C GLU A 309 2.69 40.68 8.98
N GLU A 310 2.25 41.87 9.36
CA GLU A 310 1.04 42.17 10.09
C GLU A 310 -0.21 41.74 9.30
N ASP A 311 -0.31 42.14 8.03
CA ASP A 311 -1.41 41.81 7.12
C ASP A 311 -1.48 40.30 6.83
N LEU A 312 -0.33 39.65 6.63
CA LEU A 312 -0.25 38.20 6.41
C LEU A 312 -0.70 37.42 7.66
N GLN A 313 -0.30 37.88 8.86
CA GLN A 313 -0.76 37.28 10.12
C GLN A 313 -2.26 37.52 10.37
N GLU A 314 -2.79 38.70 10.07
CA GLU A 314 -4.24 38.99 10.20
C GLU A 314 -5.04 38.14 9.23
N ARG A 315 -4.61 38.04 7.97
CA ARG A 315 -5.24 37.18 6.97
C ARG A 315 -5.23 35.70 7.36
N LEU A 316 -4.15 35.21 7.98
CA LEU A 316 -4.10 33.84 8.51
C LEU A 316 -5.09 33.64 9.67
N ARG A 317 -5.23 34.62 10.58
CA ARG A 317 -6.25 34.57 11.67
C ARG A 317 -7.67 34.52 11.09
N ASP A 318 -7.96 35.33 10.08
CA ASP A 318 -9.24 35.32 9.35
C ASP A 318 -9.54 33.96 8.71
N LEU A 319 -8.57 33.38 7.99
CA LEU A 319 -8.73 32.08 7.34
C LEU A 319 -8.97 30.97 8.38
N CYS A 320 -8.20 30.94 9.47
CA CYS A 320 -8.39 29.97 10.56
C CYS A 320 -9.77 30.12 11.25
N SER A 321 -10.27 31.35 11.46
CA SER A 321 -11.59 31.55 12.07
C SER A 321 -12.74 31.11 11.15
N ARG A 322 -12.59 31.33 9.83
CA ARG A 322 -13.50 30.82 8.79
C ARG A 322 -13.47 29.30 8.68
N GLU A 323 -12.28 28.70 8.77
CA GLU A 323 -12.13 27.24 8.74
C GLU A 323 -12.77 26.59 9.99
N ASN A 324 -12.58 27.18 11.16
CA ASN A 324 -13.16 26.66 12.41
C ASN A 324 -14.68 26.81 12.46
N SER A 325 -15.24 27.96 12.09
CA SER A 325 -16.70 28.11 11.97
C SER A 325 -17.30 27.21 10.86
N GLY A 326 -16.54 26.93 9.80
CA GLY A 326 -16.88 25.91 8.81
C GLY A 326 -16.93 24.49 9.40
N LYS A 327 -15.96 24.11 10.25
CA LYS A 327 -15.95 22.83 10.97
C LYS A 327 -17.12 22.71 11.95
N GLU A 328 -17.45 23.77 12.67
CA GLU A 328 -18.61 23.80 13.59
C GLU A 328 -19.93 23.59 12.83
N ALA A 329 -20.13 24.25 11.69
CA ALA A 329 -21.30 24.05 10.83
C ALA A 329 -21.37 22.65 10.20
N LEU A 330 -20.22 22.04 9.88
CA LEU A 330 -20.16 20.64 9.42
C LEU A 330 -20.55 19.68 10.53
N LEU A 331 -20.03 19.85 11.76
CA LEU A 331 -20.39 19.02 12.92
C LEU A 331 -21.89 19.13 13.28
N GLU A 332 -22.49 20.31 13.16
CA GLU A 332 -23.95 20.48 13.32
C GLU A 332 -24.72 19.68 12.25
N MET A 333 -24.27 19.74 10.99
CA MET A 333 -24.90 18.97 9.90
C MET A 333 -24.71 17.46 10.06
N GLU A 334 -23.53 17.00 10.50
CA GLU A 334 -23.26 15.58 10.78
C GLU A 334 -24.12 15.04 11.93
N ALA A 335 -24.30 15.83 13.01
CA ALA A 335 -25.20 15.49 14.10
C ALA A 335 -26.66 15.40 13.62
N LYS A 336 -27.08 16.32 12.74
CA LYS A 336 -28.42 16.35 12.14
C LYS A 336 -28.67 15.17 11.19
N VAL A 337 -27.68 14.80 10.38
CA VAL A 337 -27.72 13.60 9.51
C VAL A 337 -27.78 12.33 10.36
N SER A 338 -27.03 12.28 11.47
CA SER A 338 -27.06 11.15 12.41
C SER A 338 -28.44 10.98 13.04
N TRP A 339 -29.05 12.06 13.54
CA TRP A 339 -30.41 12.06 14.09
C TRP A 339 -31.47 11.65 13.05
N MET A 340 -31.39 12.19 11.83
CA MET A 340 -32.28 11.78 10.73
C MET A 340 -32.14 10.29 10.39
N SER A 341 -30.92 9.75 10.44
CA SER A 341 -30.62 8.34 10.16
C SER A 341 -31.16 7.41 11.26
N GLU A 342 -31.02 7.81 12.53
CA GLU A 342 -31.60 7.10 13.67
C GLU A 342 -33.14 7.07 13.58
N LYS A 343 -33.78 8.19 13.25
CA LYS A 343 -35.24 8.23 13.06
C LYS A 343 -35.74 7.45 11.84
N LEU A 344 -34.94 7.34 10.78
CA LEU A 344 -35.23 6.45 9.67
C LEU A 344 -35.11 4.97 10.07
N ALA A 345 -34.13 4.61 10.92
CA ALA A 345 -33.98 3.26 11.45
C ALA A 345 -35.16 2.88 12.39
N GLU A 346 -35.56 3.76 13.31
CA GLU A 346 -36.74 3.56 14.16
C GLU A 346 -38.01 3.29 13.33
N GLN A 347 -38.25 4.09 12.28
CA GLN A 347 -39.39 3.90 11.39
C GLN A 347 -39.32 2.59 10.59
N LYS A 348 -38.13 2.17 10.17
CA LYS A 348 -37.92 0.89 9.48
C LYS A 348 -38.28 -0.29 10.38
N GLU A 349 -37.80 -0.31 11.62
CA GLU A 349 -38.11 -1.39 12.57
C GLU A 349 -39.60 -1.42 12.94
N LEU A 350 -40.23 -0.25 13.13
CA LEU A 350 -41.68 -0.15 13.34
C LEU A 350 -42.49 -0.68 12.14
N HIS A 351 -42.07 -0.37 10.91
CA HIS A 351 -42.69 -0.88 9.69
C HIS A 351 -42.50 -2.40 9.54
N GLN A 352 -41.30 -2.91 9.80
CA GLN A 352 -40.98 -4.34 9.75
C GLN A 352 -41.78 -5.13 10.80
N GLY A 353 -41.91 -4.60 12.02
CA GLY A 353 -42.74 -5.17 13.08
C GLY A 353 -44.26 -5.02 12.83
N ALA A 354 -44.70 -4.10 11.98
CA ALA A 354 -46.07 -4.06 11.49
C ALA A 354 -46.31 -5.12 10.39
N LEU A 355 -45.39 -5.25 9.44
CA LEU A 355 -45.44 -6.23 8.35
C LEU A 355 -45.45 -7.68 8.88
N GLN A 356 -44.61 -8.01 9.86
CA GLN A 356 -44.59 -9.33 10.49
C GLN A 356 -45.93 -9.69 11.15
N ARG A 357 -46.58 -8.73 11.83
CA ARG A 357 -47.91 -8.93 12.43
C ARG A 357 -49.00 -9.10 11.38
N ALA A 358 -48.94 -8.36 10.27
CA ALA A 358 -49.85 -8.54 9.15
C ALA A 358 -49.70 -9.93 8.51
N GLN A 359 -48.46 -10.40 8.29
CA GLN A 359 -48.18 -11.75 7.76
C GLN A 359 -48.67 -12.87 8.69
N GLN A 360 -48.53 -12.71 10.01
CA GLN A 360 -49.07 -13.65 11.00
C GLN A 360 -50.61 -13.68 10.98
N ALA A 361 -51.26 -12.52 10.88
CA ALA A 361 -52.72 -12.43 10.77
C ALA A 361 -53.24 -13.03 9.44
N GLU A 362 -52.54 -12.80 8.32
CA GLU A 362 -52.82 -13.45 7.04
C GLU A 362 -52.70 -14.98 7.14
N GLN A 363 -51.66 -15.50 7.78
CA GLN A 363 -51.48 -16.94 7.95
C GLN A 363 -52.64 -17.54 8.76
N GLN A 364 -53.01 -16.92 9.89
CA GLN A 364 -54.16 -17.33 10.69
C GLN A 364 -55.47 -17.29 9.88
N GLY A 365 -55.66 -16.26 9.05
CA GLY A 365 -56.79 -16.16 8.12
C GLY A 365 -56.82 -17.29 7.08
N ARG A 366 -55.67 -17.64 6.50
CA ARG A 366 -55.54 -18.77 5.54
C ARG A 366 -55.82 -20.13 6.21
N GLU A 367 -55.36 -20.32 7.45
CA GLU A 367 -55.62 -21.53 8.23
C GLU A 367 -57.10 -21.67 8.61
N LEU A 368 -57.74 -20.58 9.09
CA LEU A 368 -59.17 -20.54 9.39
C LEU A 368 -60.02 -20.75 8.12
N GLY A 369 -59.67 -20.08 7.01
CA GLY A 369 -60.33 -20.28 5.72
C GLY A 369 -60.07 -21.65 5.08
N GLY A 370 -59.03 -22.37 5.49
CA GLY A 370 -58.84 -23.78 5.18
C GLY A 370 -59.82 -24.67 5.96
N ARG A 371 -59.93 -24.45 7.28
CA ARG A 371 -60.85 -25.18 8.16
C ARG A 371 -62.32 -24.93 7.83
N LEU A 372 -62.68 -23.70 7.44
CA LEU A 372 -64.03 -23.35 6.99
C LEU A 372 -64.44 -24.21 5.79
N ARG A 373 -63.63 -24.21 4.72
CA ARG A 373 -63.88 -24.99 3.49
C ARG A 373 -63.91 -26.50 3.73
N GLN A 374 -63.17 -27.01 4.71
CA GLN A 374 -63.29 -28.41 5.12
C GLN A 374 -64.66 -28.69 5.75
N LEU A 375 -65.11 -27.86 6.70
CA LEU A 375 -66.41 -28.01 7.36
C LEU A 375 -67.58 -27.79 6.39
N GLU A 376 -67.46 -26.88 5.43
CA GLU A 376 -68.43 -26.68 4.34
C GLU A 376 -68.53 -27.93 3.45
N ALA A 377 -67.39 -28.53 3.06
CA ALA A 377 -67.37 -29.76 2.29
C ALA A 377 -67.92 -30.97 3.07
N GLU A 378 -67.62 -31.06 4.37
CA GLU A 378 -68.18 -32.08 5.27
C GLU A 378 -69.71 -31.93 5.39
N LEU A 379 -70.22 -30.70 5.58
CA LEU A 379 -71.65 -30.39 5.63
C LEU A 379 -72.36 -30.78 4.34
N LEU A 380 -71.86 -30.32 3.18
CA LEU A 380 -72.41 -30.65 1.85
C LEU A 380 -72.40 -32.17 1.59
N SER A 381 -71.35 -32.89 2.02
CA SER A 381 -71.32 -34.35 1.92
C SER A 381 -72.40 -35.01 2.79
N GLY A 382 -72.68 -34.45 3.97
CA GLY A 382 -73.75 -34.87 4.86
C GLY A 382 -75.15 -34.62 4.29
N GLU A 383 -75.35 -33.49 3.61
CA GLU A 383 -76.60 -33.17 2.91
C GLU A 383 -76.87 -34.15 1.75
N VAL A 384 -75.87 -34.39 0.89
CA VAL A 384 -75.97 -35.36 -0.21
C VAL A 384 -76.25 -36.78 0.31
N LEU A 385 -75.65 -37.18 1.44
CA LEU A 385 -75.94 -38.46 2.09
C LEU A 385 -77.36 -38.52 2.67
N GLN A 386 -77.84 -37.45 3.30
CA GLN A 386 -79.23 -37.36 3.78
C GLN A 386 -80.23 -37.45 2.64
N ASP A 387 -79.99 -36.75 1.53
CA ASP A 387 -80.85 -36.82 0.35
C ASP A 387 -80.79 -38.21 -0.31
N GLY A 388 -79.63 -38.87 -0.38
CA GLY A 388 -79.54 -40.27 -0.79
C GLY A 388 -80.41 -41.20 0.05
N LEU A 389 -80.44 -41.00 1.38
CA LEU A 389 -81.30 -41.75 2.29
C LEU A 389 -82.79 -41.38 2.14
N ARG A 390 -83.13 -40.11 1.89
CA ARG A 390 -84.52 -39.66 1.63
C ARG A 390 -85.06 -40.27 0.33
N HIS A 391 -84.31 -40.24 -0.76
CA HIS A 391 -84.70 -40.87 -2.03
C HIS A 391 -84.88 -42.39 -1.86
N SER A 392 -83.96 -43.04 -1.15
CA SER A 392 -84.06 -44.47 -0.82
C SER A 392 -85.34 -44.78 -0.02
N ARG A 393 -85.63 -43.99 1.03
CA ARG A 393 -86.87 -44.12 1.82
C ARG A 393 -88.12 -43.91 0.96
N GLN A 394 -88.19 -42.85 0.16
CA GLN A 394 -89.33 -42.58 -0.72
C GLN A 394 -89.57 -43.71 -1.73
N HIS A 395 -88.50 -44.29 -2.28
CA HIS A 395 -88.58 -45.45 -3.16
C HIS A 395 -89.16 -46.68 -2.43
N TYR A 396 -88.78 -46.93 -1.16
CA TYR A 396 -89.39 -47.99 -0.36
C TYR A 396 -90.85 -47.69 0.05
N GLU A 397 -91.19 -46.43 0.35
CA GLU A 397 -92.57 -46.01 0.63
C GLU A 397 -93.48 -46.26 -0.59
N CYS A 398 -93.07 -45.83 -1.79
CA CYS A 398 -93.77 -46.12 -3.04
C CYS A 398 -93.89 -47.64 -3.31
N PHE A 399 -92.87 -48.42 -2.98
CA PHE A 399 -92.89 -49.87 -3.14
C PHE A 399 -93.86 -50.56 -2.17
N LEU A 400 -93.97 -50.09 -0.91
CA LEU A 400 -94.97 -50.59 0.04
C LEU A 400 -96.41 -50.19 -0.33
N GLU A 401 -96.60 -49.04 -0.97
CA GLU A 401 -97.90 -48.64 -1.53
C GLU A 401 -98.31 -49.55 -2.70
N GLN A 402 -97.39 -49.82 -3.64
CA GLN A 402 -97.63 -50.77 -4.73
C GLN A 402 -97.88 -52.20 -4.22
N LEU A 403 -97.17 -52.66 -3.18
CA LEU A 403 -97.44 -53.94 -2.53
C LEU A 403 -98.80 -53.96 -1.83
N SER A 404 -99.18 -52.87 -1.16
CA SER A 404 -100.50 -52.72 -0.53
C SER A 404 -101.62 -52.84 -1.56
N GLU A 405 -101.49 -52.17 -2.70
CA GLU A 405 -102.41 -52.28 -3.85
C GLU A 405 -102.51 -53.72 -4.34
N LYS A 406 -101.39 -54.37 -4.68
CA LYS A 406 -101.42 -55.75 -5.21
C LYS A 406 -101.92 -56.78 -4.19
N MET A 407 -101.79 -56.52 -2.89
CA MET A 407 -102.35 -57.36 -1.82
C MET A 407 -103.79 -57.02 -1.40
N LYS A 408 -104.36 -55.95 -1.98
CA LYS A 408 -105.70 -55.39 -1.65
C LYS A 408 -105.82 -54.94 -0.20
N LEU A 409 -104.84 -54.17 0.26
CA LEU A 409 -104.74 -53.60 1.60
C LEU A 409 -104.99 -52.09 1.67
N GLU A 410 -105.16 -51.40 0.53
CA GLU A 410 -105.24 -49.92 0.42
C GLU A 410 -106.09 -49.26 1.51
N GLY A 411 -107.35 -49.70 1.69
CA GLY A 411 -108.27 -49.15 2.70
C GLY A 411 -107.95 -49.50 4.17
N VAL A 412 -106.88 -50.24 4.41
CA VAL A 412 -106.33 -50.56 5.74
C VAL A 412 -104.96 -49.93 5.94
N THR A 413 -104.16 -49.75 4.88
CA THR A 413 -102.80 -49.19 4.96
C THR A 413 -102.69 -47.70 4.65
N ALA A 414 -103.73 -47.06 4.09
CA ALA A 414 -103.73 -45.63 3.73
C ALA A 414 -103.23 -44.72 4.88
N ASP A 415 -103.84 -44.83 6.06
CA ASP A 415 -103.53 -43.98 7.22
C ASP A 415 -102.39 -44.51 8.11
N LEU A 416 -101.79 -45.66 7.76
CA LEU A 416 -100.71 -46.28 8.53
C LEU A 416 -99.34 -45.71 8.14
N GLY A 417 -98.45 -45.53 9.12
CA GLY A 417 -97.05 -45.18 8.90
C GLY A 417 -96.25 -46.35 8.30
N PHE A 418 -95.07 -46.05 7.73
CA PHE A 418 -94.21 -47.00 6.98
C PHE A 418 -94.06 -48.37 7.67
N ASP A 419 -93.70 -48.40 8.95
CA ASP A 419 -93.47 -49.64 9.70
C ASP A 419 -94.76 -50.46 9.86
N MET A 420 -95.89 -49.81 10.15
CA MET A 420 -97.20 -50.47 10.25
C MET A 420 -97.74 -50.92 8.88
N ARG A 421 -97.43 -50.20 7.80
CA ARG A 421 -97.70 -50.67 6.42
C ARG A 421 -96.87 -51.93 6.12
N LEU A 422 -95.61 -51.97 6.53
CA LEU A 422 -94.74 -53.13 6.38
C LEU A 422 -95.28 -54.34 7.17
N GLU A 423 -95.69 -54.17 8.44
CA GLU A 423 -96.31 -55.24 9.24
C GLU A 423 -97.65 -55.74 8.65
N ALA A 424 -98.48 -54.84 8.14
CA ALA A 424 -99.73 -55.20 7.45
C ALA A 424 -99.47 -55.99 6.17
N VAL A 425 -98.47 -55.59 5.37
CA VAL A 425 -98.03 -56.32 4.17
C VAL A 425 -97.41 -57.67 4.53
N LEU A 426 -96.59 -57.77 5.59
CA LEU A 426 -95.97 -59.02 6.04
C LEU A 426 -97.01 -60.03 6.56
N SER A 427 -97.90 -59.61 7.45
CA SER A 427 -98.97 -60.48 7.97
C SER A 427 -99.93 -60.95 6.86
N ARG A 428 -100.19 -60.10 5.87
CA ARG A 428 -100.92 -60.49 4.65
C ARG A 428 -100.14 -61.43 3.75
N ALA A 429 -98.83 -61.22 3.59
CA ALA A 429 -97.94 -62.11 2.88
C ALA A 429 -97.94 -63.50 3.52
N GLU A 430 -97.90 -63.61 4.85
CA GLU A 430 -98.00 -64.89 5.56
C GLU A 430 -99.32 -65.63 5.32
N GLN A 431 -100.46 -64.91 5.36
CA GLN A 431 -101.77 -65.49 5.06
C GLN A 431 -101.80 -66.07 3.64
N LEU A 432 -101.33 -65.28 2.67
CA LEU A 432 -101.25 -65.68 1.27
C LEU A 432 -100.24 -66.82 1.06
N MET A 433 -99.11 -66.82 1.77
CA MET A 433 -98.09 -67.87 1.72
C MET A 433 -98.59 -69.19 2.33
N LYS A 434 -99.42 -69.16 3.38
CA LYS A 434 -100.07 -70.38 3.92
C LYS A 434 -100.99 -71.01 2.86
N ALA A 435 -101.92 -70.23 2.30
CA ALA A 435 -102.82 -70.69 1.23
C ALA A 435 -102.10 -71.05 -0.09
N GLN A 436 -100.95 -70.42 -0.39
CA GLN A 436 -100.13 -70.78 -1.54
C GLN A 436 -99.23 -71.98 -1.26
N LYS A 437 -98.81 -72.26 -0.01
CA LYS A 437 -98.01 -73.44 0.34
C LYS A 437 -98.78 -74.73 0.05
N GLU A 438 -100.04 -74.80 0.47
CA GLU A 438 -100.98 -75.88 0.15
C GLU A 438 -101.11 -76.09 -1.38
N ARG A 439 -101.08 -74.99 -2.14
CA ARG A 439 -101.09 -75.00 -3.62
C ARG A 439 -99.70 -75.24 -4.25
N LEU A 440 -98.62 -75.09 -3.50
CA LEU A 440 -97.24 -75.17 -3.97
C LEU A 440 -96.59 -76.50 -3.63
N GLU A 441 -97.06 -77.24 -2.64
CA GLU A 441 -96.82 -78.68 -2.49
C GLU A 441 -97.31 -79.41 -3.75
N SER A 442 -98.47 -79.00 -4.31
CA SER A 442 -98.93 -79.43 -5.64
C SER A 442 -98.05 -78.96 -6.83
N LYS A 443 -97.15 -77.99 -6.64
CA LYS A 443 -96.18 -77.52 -7.64
C LYS A 443 -94.74 -77.93 -7.33
N GLU A 444 -94.46 -78.57 -6.21
CA GLU A 444 -93.09 -78.89 -5.81
C GLU A 444 -92.49 -79.95 -6.74
N LEU A 445 -93.35 -80.90 -7.15
CA LEU A 445 -93.16 -81.82 -8.27
C LEU A 445 -92.77 -81.15 -9.61
N HIS A 446 -93.18 -79.89 -9.84
CA HIS A 446 -92.78 -79.11 -11.01
C HIS A 446 -91.45 -78.38 -10.77
N THR A 447 -91.18 -77.91 -9.55
CA THR A 447 -89.89 -77.29 -9.22
C THR A 447 -88.72 -78.27 -9.25
N ASP A 448 -88.90 -79.57 -9.02
CA ASP A 448 -87.84 -80.58 -9.22
C ASP A 448 -87.36 -80.68 -10.67
N LEU A 449 -88.22 -80.37 -11.64
CA LEU A 449 -87.83 -80.26 -13.04
C LEU A 449 -86.96 -79.02 -13.29
N LEU A 450 -87.26 -77.91 -12.59
CA LEU A 450 -86.54 -76.64 -12.68
C LEU A 450 -85.21 -76.66 -11.89
N ARG A 451 -85.10 -77.41 -10.79
CA ARG A 451 -83.85 -77.61 -10.03
C ARG A 451 -82.72 -78.14 -10.94
N ARG A 452 -83.03 -78.98 -11.93
CA ARG A 452 -82.09 -79.46 -12.97
C ARG A 452 -81.61 -78.34 -13.93
N LYS A 453 -82.40 -77.28 -14.09
CA LYS A 453 -82.06 -76.13 -14.94
C LYS A 453 -81.14 -75.14 -14.21
N VAL A 454 -81.31 -74.98 -12.90
CA VAL A 454 -80.44 -74.14 -12.04
C VAL A 454 -79.00 -74.64 -12.05
N ALA A 455 -78.79 -75.97 -12.02
CA ALA A 455 -77.45 -76.57 -12.05
C ALA A 455 -76.59 -76.16 -13.27
N GLN A 456 -77.21 -75.85 -14.43
CA GLN A 456 -76.46 -75.32 -15.58
C GLN A 456 -75.94 -73.89 -15.36
N LEU A 457 -76.72 -73.04 -14.68
CA LEU A 457 -76.38 -71.64 -14.42
C LEU A 457 -75.30 -71.50 -13.33
N GLU A 458 -75.14 -72.52 -12.47
CA GLU A 458 -74.08 -72.54 -11.45
C GLU A 458 -72.68 -72.80 -12.04
N GLU A 459 -72.56 -73.36 -13.25
CA GLU A 459 -71.28 -73.45 -13.96
C GLU A 459 -70.87 -72.12 -14.59
N GLU A 460 -71.81 -71.41 -15.21
CA GLU A 460 -71.59 -70.04 -15.72
C GLU A 460 -71.12 -69.07 -14.61
N LYS A 461 -71.64 -69.25 -13.39
CA LYS A 461 -71.21 -68.51 -12.19
C LYS A 461 -69.74 -68.78 -11.84
N LYS A 462 -69.27 -70.04 -11.94
CA LYS A 462 -67.88 -70.43 -11.63
C LYS A 462 -66.90 -69.83 -12.65
N ALA A 463 -67.27 -69.76 -13.93
CA ALA A 463 -66.47 -69.11 -14.97
C ALA A 463 -66.26 -67.61 -14.67
N ARG A 464 -67.30 -66.91 -14.20
CA ARG A 464 -67.20 -65.48 -13.84
C ARG A 464 -66.29 -65.21 -12.64
N SER A 465 -66.20 -66.13 -11.68
CA SER A 465 -65.26 -65.99 -10.54
C SER A 465 -63.78 -66.15 -10.94
N ALA A 466 -63.46 -66.93 -11.99
CA ALA A 466 -62.07 -67.07 -12.44
C ALA A 466 -61.50 -65.75 -13.00
N LEU A 467 -62.29 -65.07 -13.84
CA LEU A 467 -61.92 -63.77 -14.44
C LEU A 467 -61.72 -62.65 -13.40
N ALA A 468 -62.34 -62.75 -12.22
CA ALA A 468 -62.12 -61.81 -11.13
C ALA A 468 -60.72 -61.96 -10.51
N VAL A 469 -60.23 -63.20 -10.37
CA VAL A 469 -58.90 -63.49 -9.81
C VAL A 469 -57.81 -63.00 -10.77
N GLU A 470 -57.93 -63.28 -12.07
CA GLU A 470 -56.97 -62.80 -13.09
C GLU A 470 -56.87 -61.27 -13.11
N ARG A 471 -57.99 -60.56 -12.91
CA ARG A 471 -58.01 -59.10 -12.83
C ARG A 471 -57.24 -58.58 -11.62
N ASP A 472 -57.42 -59.19 -10.46
CA ASP A 472 -56.79 -58.73 -9.22
C ASP A 472 -55.29 -59.11 -9.17
N ASP A 473 -54.89 -60.23 -9.77
CA ASP A 473 -53.48 -60.55 -10.03
C ASP A 473 -52.83 -59.54 -11.00
N ALA A 474 -53.53 -59.13 -12.06
CA ALA A 474 -53.06 -58.07 -12.96
C ALA A 474 -52.89 -56.72 -12.23
N HIS A 475 -53.82 -56.34 -11.35
CA HIS A 475 -53.69 -55.16 -10.49
C HIS A 475 -52.49 -55.27 -9.52
N LEU A 476 -52.24 -56.47 -8.98
CA LEU A 476 -51.10 -56.72 -8.08
C LEU A 476 -49.77 -56.68 -8.84
N GLY A 477 -49.75 -57.14 -10.10
CA GLY A 477 -48.65 -56.94 -11.05
C GLY A 477 -48.37 -55.46 -11.35
N ALA A 478 -49.41 -54.68 -11.65
CA ALA A 478 -49.29 -53.24 -11.88
C ALA A 478 -48.70 -52.50 -10.66
N ARG A 479 -49.19 -52.80 -9.45
CA ARG A 479 -48.65 -52.24 -8.19
C ARG A 479 -47.17 -52.61 -7.96
N LYS A 480 -46.74 -53.83 -8.35
CA LYS A 480 -45.33 -54.25 -8.28
C LYS A 480 -44.44 -53.48 -9.28
N LEU A 481 -44.97 -53.13 -10.46
CA LEU A 481 -44.25 -52.29 -11.43
C LEU A 481 -44.18 -50.83 -10.99
N GLN A 482 -45.26 -50.28 -10.46
CA GLN A 482 -45.30 -48.91 -9.93
C GLN A 482 -44.25 -48.71 -8.81
N LYS A 483 -44.15 -49.66 -7.86
CA LYS A 483 -43.10 -49.67 -6.83
C LYS A 483 -41.66 -49.83 -7.35
N LYS A 484 -41.46 -50.25 -8.60
CA LYS A 484 -40.14 -50.18 -9.26
C LYS A 484 -39.89 -48.81 -9.89
N VAL A 485 -40.92 -48.18 -10.47
CA VAL A 485 -40.83 -46.81 -11.01
C VAL A 485 -40.51 -45.82 -9.89
N GLU A 486 -41.20 -45.90 -8.76
CA GLU A 486 -40.94 -45.08 -7.56
C GLU A 486 -39.46 -45.19 -7.13
N ARG A 487 -38.93 -46.40 -6.93
CA ARG A 487 -37.52 -46.63 -6.56
C ARG A 487 -36.51 -46.09 -7.58
N LEU A 488 -36.83 -46.16 -8.88
CA LEU A 488 -35.99 -45.61 -9.94
C LEU A 488 -36.06 -44.08 -9.97
N GLN A 489 -37.19 -43.48 -9.60
CA GLN A 489 -37.34 -42.04 -9.42
C GLN A 489 -36.56 -41.56 -8.18
N ASP A 490 -36.59 -42.30 -7.07
CA ASP A 490 -35.78 -42.01 -5.87
C ASP A 490 -34.27 -42.05 -6.18
N GLN A 491 -33.81 -43.06 -6.93
CA GLN A 491 -32.43 -43.20 -7.37
C GLN A 491 -32.03 -42.10 -8.37
N MET A 492 -32.92 -41.71 -9.29
CA MET A 492 -32.74 -40.53 -10.14
C MET A 492 -32.67 -39.23 -9.31
N GLY A 493 -33.42 -39.13 -8.22
CA GLY A 493 -33.38 -38.02 -7.27
C GLY A 493 -32.05 -37.91 -6.54
N SER A 494 -31.57 -39.00 -5.93
CA SER A 494 -30.28 -39.01 -5.21
C SER A 494 -29.08 -38.79 -6.13
N LEU A 495 -29.10 -39.34 -7.35
CA LEU A 495 -28.08 -39.06 -8.36
C LEU A 495 -28.12 -37.61 -8.85
N ARG A 496 -29.29 -36.98 -8.97
CA ARG A 496 -29.42 -35.54 -9.26
C ARG A 496 -28.85 -34.68 -8.12
N LEU A 497 -29.16 -34.99 -6.87
CA LEU A 497 -28.64 -34.30 -5.69
C LEU A 497 -27.11 -34.41 -5.61
N SER A 498 -26.56 -35.61 -5.81
CA SER A 498 -25.10 -35.83 -5.91
C SER A 498 -24.48 -35.07 -7.08
N ASN A 499 -25.17 -34.92 -8.22
CA ASN A 499 -24.68 -34.13 -9.34
C ASN A 499 -24.68 -32.62 -9.05
N THR A 500 -25.65 -32.10 -8.28
CA THR A 500 -25.64 -30.70 -7.81
C THR A 500 -24.59 -30.44 -6.73
N GLU A 501 -24.40 -31.39 -5.81
CA GLU A 501 -23.34 -31.39 -4.79
C GLU A 501 -21.95 -31.29 -5.46
N LEU A 502 -21.66 -32.18 -6.40
CA LEU A 502 -20.39 -32.18 -7.16
C LEU A 502 -20.20 -30.90 -7.98
N LYS A 503 -21.27 -30.29 -8.51
CA LYS A 503 -21.20 -28.99 -9.19
C LYS A 503 -20.88 -27.83 -8.22
N ALA A 504 -21.45 -27.83 -7.02
CA ALA A 504 -21.13 -26.84 -5.99
C ALA A 504 -19.67 -26.99 -5.51
N GLN A 505 -19.20 -28.22 -5.29
CA GLN A 505 -17.80 -28.51 -4.95
C GLN A 505 -16.84 -28.10 -6.08
N LEU A 506 -17.20 -28.31 -7.35
CA LEU A 506 -16.42 -27.85 -8.50
C LEU A 506 -16.37 -26.31 -8.57
N ALA A 507 -17.49 -25.62 -8.36
CA ALA A 507 -17.55 -24.16 -8.32
C ALA A 507 -16.68 -23.58 -7.20
N HIS A 508 -16.76 -24.13 -5.99
CA HIS A 508 -15.90 -23.73 -4.88
C HIS A 508 -14.41 -24.03 -5.14
N THR A 509 -14.09 -25.13 -5.84
CA THR A 509 -12.72 -25.44 -6.27
C THR A 509 -12.20 -24.41 -7.28
N TYR A 510 -13.03 -23.91 -8.20
CA TYR A 510 -12.67 -22.80 -9.08
C TYR A 510 -12.48 -21.48 -8.31
N GLU A 511 -13.35 -21.17 -7.35
CA GLU A 511 -13.23 -19.99 -6.49
C GLU A 511 -11.93 -20.00 -5.67
N LEU A 512 -11.59 -21.14 -5.05
CA LEU A 512 -10.31 -21.34 -4.36
C LEU A 512 -9.12 -21.20 -5.32
N LYS A 513 -9.22 -21.73 -6.55
CA LYS A 513 -8.18 -21.59 -7.57
C LYS A 513 -7.97 -20.13 -7.99
N VAL A 514 -9.03 -19.35 -8.11
CA VAL A 514 -8.94 -17.90 -8.38
C VAL A 514 -8.21 -17.20 -7.23
N LYS A 515 -8.60 -17.44 -5.97
CA LYS A 515 -7.93 -16.86 -4.79
C LYS A 515 -6.46 -17.25 -4.69
N VAL A 516 -6.10 -18.49 -5.04
CA VAL A 516 -4.69 -18.93 -5.13
C VAL A 516 -3.95 -18.23 -6.28
N MET A 517 -4.59 -17.93 -7.41
CA MET A 517 -3.97 -17.16 -8.49
C MET A 517 -3.76 -15.69 -8.10
N GLU A 518 -4.74 -15.06 -7.45
CA GLU A 518 -4.64 -13.70 -6.89
C GLU A 518 -3.52 -13.59 -5.84
N GLN A 519 -3.45 -14.57 -4.91
CA GLN A 519 -2.37 -14.65 -3.93
C GLN A 519 -1.01 -14.80 -4.60
N ASN A 520 -0.86 -15.71 -5.58
CA ASN A 520 0.38 -15.84 -6.34
C ASN A 520 0.76 -14.55 -7.09
N GLN A 521 -0.20 -13.81 -7.63
CA GLN A 521 0.07 -12.51 -8.25
C GLN A 521 0.57 -11.48 -7.22
N THR A 522 -0.08 -11.34 -6.07
CA THR A 522 0.44 -10.45 -5.01
C THR A 522 1.83 -10.88 -4.50
N ILE A 523 2.14 -12.18 -4.48
CA ILE A 523 3.48 -12.69 -4.16
C ILE A 523 4.51 -12.32 -5.24
N THR A 524 4.17 -12.36 -6.54
CA THR A 524 5.10 -11.93 -7.60
C THR A 524 5.31 -10.41 -7.59
N GLU A 525 4.27 -9.62 -7.29
CA GLU A 525 4.36 -8.17 -7.11
C GLU A 525 5.20 -7.79 -5.88
N GLN A 526 5.00 -8.48 -4.75
CA GLN A 526 5.84 -8.32 -3.56
C GLN A 526 7.30 -8.69 -3.84
N ASN A 527 7.57 -9.83 -4.48
CA ASN A 527 8.92 -10.24 -4.88
C ASN A 527 9.59 -9.25 -5.85
N LYS A 528 8.83 -8.67 -6.79
CA LYS A 528 9.31 -7.60 -7.68
C LYS A 528 9.70 -6.35 -6.87
N SER A 529 8.85 -5.92 -5.93
CA SER A 529 9.13 -4.77 -5.06
C SER A 529 10.33 -5.00 -4.11
N LEU A 530 10.49 -6.22 -3.58
CA LEU A 530 11.66 -6.64 -2.80
C LEU A 530 12.94 -6.59 -3.65
N GLY A 531 12.92 -7.14 -4.86
CA GLY A 531 14.05 -7.09 -5.78
C GLY A 531 14.43 -5.68 -6.22
N GLU A 532 13.50 -4.72 -6.23
CA GLU A 532 13.83 -3.31 -6.40
C GLU A 532 14.37 -2.66 -5.12
N LEU A 533 13.80 -2.97 -3.94
CA LEU A 533 14.30 -2.51 -2.65
C LEU A 533 15.73 -2.99 -2.40
N GLU A 534 16.06 -4.22 -2.78
CA GLU A 534 17.41 -4.79 -2.69
C GLU A 534 18.37 -4.09 -3.65
N LYS A 535 17.95 -3.77 -4.89
CA LYS A 535 18.72 -2.91 -5.81
C LYS A 535 18.88 -1.48 -5.30
N ARG A 536 17.89 -0.92 -4.57
CA ARG A 536 18.01 0.38 -3.90
C ARG A 536 18.98 0.31 -2.72
N LYS A 537 18.94 -0.76 -1.92
CA LYS A 537 19.86 -1.06 -0.82
C LYS A 537 21.29 -1.20 -1.33
N GLU A 538 21.57 -2.03 -2.34
CA GLU A 538 22.90 -2.14 -2.95
C GLU A 538 23.44 -0.78 -3.41
N ARG A 539 22.60 0.04 -4.04
CA ARG A 539 22.98 1.39 -4.50
C ARG A 539 23.27 2.33 -3.33
N ALA A 540 22.52 2.21 -2.22
CA ALA A 540 22.76 2.96 -1.00
C ALA A 540 24.05 2.50 -0.30
N GLU A 541 24.30 1.18 -0.21
CA GLU A 541 25.52 0.60 0.34
C GLU A 541 26.75 0.98 -0.49
N LYS A 542 26.68 0.93 -1.83
CA LYS A 542 27.75 1.39 -2.73
C LYS A 542 28.01 2.89 -2.64
N LYS A 543 26.98 3.71 -2.37
CA LYS A 543 27.14 5.14 -2.03
C LYS A 543 27.72 5.36 -0.63
N LEU A 544 27.36 4.51 0.34
CA LEU A 544 27.85 4.60 1.71
C LEU A 544 29.32 4.18 1.80
N THR A 545 29.75 3.14 1.09
CA THR A 545 31.16 2.73 1.05
C THR A 545 32.04 3.76 0.35
N THR A 546 31.58 4.34 -0.77
CA THR A 546 32.31 5.43 -1.46
C THR A 546 32.38 6.70 -0.61
N ALA A 547 31.26 7.17 -0.06
CA ALA A 547 31.25 8.30 0.88
C ALA A 547 32.10 8.04 2.14
N LYS A 548 32.14 6.81 2.64
CA LYS A 548 33.00 6.41 3.76
C LYS A 548 34.49 6.39 3.37
N SER A 549 34.86 5.93 2.18
CA SER A 549 36.25 6.02 1.70
C SER A 549 36.67 7.47 1.45
N GLU A 550 35.79 8.32 0.92
CA GLU A 550 36.04 9.75 0.80
C GLU A 550 36.19 10.43 2.16
N PHE A 551 35.35 10.08 3.13
CA PHE A 551 35.45 10.59 4.49
C PHE A 551 36.76 10.17 5.16
N HIS A 552 37.17 8.91 5.02
CA HIS A 552 38.47 8.45 5.52
C HIS A 552 39.63 9.17 4.81
N ALA A 553 39.58 9.35 3.49
CA ALA A 553 40.60 10.10 2.76
C ALA A 553 40.69 11.57 3.21
N LYS A 554 39.54 12.27 3.34
CA LYS A 554 39.47 13.65 3.84
C LYS A 554 39.91 13.76 5.30
N SER A 555 39.63 12.75 6.12
CA SER A 555 40.08 12.68 7.52
C SER A 555 41.58 12.42 7.65
N HIS A 556 42.16 11.59 6.76
CA HIS A 556 43.62 11.43 6.66
C HIS A 556 44.30 12.71 6.20
N GLN A 557 43.79 13.36 5.13
CA GLN A 557 44.31 14.65 4.68
C GLN A 557 44.25 15.71 5.79
N ALA A 558 43.11 15.86 6.45
CA ALA A 558 42.96 16.82 7.55
C ALA A 558 43.87 16.51 8.75
N MET A 559 44.14 15.23 9.04
CA MET A 559 45.14 14.82 10.03
C MET A 559 46.56 15.18 9.60
N GLU A 560 46.93 14.95 8.33
CA GLU A 560 48.25 15.31 7.78
C GLU A 560 48.46 16.83 7.74
N ASP A 561 47.46 17.59 7.31
CA ASP A 561 47.46 19.05 7.30
C ASP A 561 47.56 19.61 8.73
N GLN A 562 46.84 19.01 9.70
CA GLN A 562 46.96 19.33 11.12
C GLN A 562 48.35 18.99 11.66
N GLN A 563 48.94 17.85 11.28
CA GLN A 563 50.29 17.44 11.68
C GLN A 563 51.33 18.45 11.16
N GLN A 564 51.20 18.89 9.91
CA GLN A 564 52.06 19.91 9.30
C GLN A 564 51.92 21.27 10.00
N ALA A 565 50.69 21.72 10.26
CA ALA A 565 50.43 22.95 11.00
C ALA A 565 50.99 22.89 12.43
N GLN A 566 50.95 21.71 13.07
CA GLN A 566 51.52 21.48 14.40
C GLN A 566 53.05 21.53 14.40
N VAL A 567 53.72 20.95 13.39
CA VAL A 567 55.18 21.07 13.19
C VAL A 567 55.61 22.51 12.92
N LEU A 568 54.86 23.26 12.11
CA LEU A 568 55.11 24.70 11.89
C LEU A 568 54.93 25.52 13.18
N LEU A 569 53.91 25.22 13.97
CA LEU A 569 53.71 25.83 15.29
C LEU A 569 54.84 25.48 16.27
N GLU A 570 55.40 24.27 16.22
CA GLU A 570 56.58 23.92 17.01
C GLU A 570 57.84 24.66 16.55
N SER A 571 58.05 24.83 15.23
CA SER A 571 59.15 25.66 14.70
C SER A 571 59.03 27.10 15.19
N HIS A 572 57.88 27.75 14.94
CA HIS A 572 57.63 29.12 15.41
C HIS A 572 57.68 29.24 16.94
N SER A 573 57.28 28.21 17.70
CA SER A 573 57.42 28.17 19.17
C SER A 573 58.88 28.07 19.62
N ASN A 574 59.72 27.34 18.89
CA ASN A 574 61.16 27.22 19.14
C ASN A 574 61.88 28.54 18.76
N GLU A 575 61.52 29.15 17.64
CA GLU A 575 61.99 30.47 17.19
C GLU A 575 61.60 31.58 18.18
N LEU A 576 60.33 31.61 18.62
CA LEU A 576 59.88 32.53 19.68
C LEU A 576 60.58 32.28 21.02
N ARG A 577 61.04 31.04 21.30
CA ARG A 577 61.81 30.73 22.51
C ARG A 577 63.24 31.27 22.42
N THR A 578 63.91 31.11 21.29
CA THR A 578 65.27 31.66 21.07
C THR A 578 65.26 33.19 20.96
N LEU A 579 64.23 33.78 20.34
CA LEU A 579 64.00 35.23 20.34
C LEU A 579 63.73 35.76 21.77
N ARG A 580 62.90 35.08 22.57
CA ARG A 580 62.71 35.46 23.99
C ARG A 580 64.00 35.35 24.80
N GLN A 581 64.82 34.34 24.54
CA GLN A 581 66.07 34.12 25.26
C GLN A 581 67.11 35.20 24.92
N THR A 582 67.30 35.52 23.64
CA THR A 582 68.18 36.63 23.20
C THR A 582 67.67 38.00 23.66
N VAL A 583 66.36 38.25 23.68
CA VAL A 583 65.78 39.47 24.28
C VAL A 583 66.00 39.53 25.80
N ALA A 584 65.98 38.39 26.51
CA ALA A 584 66.30 38.33 27.94
C ALA A 584 67.79 38.59 28.22
N GLU A 585 68.68 38.12 27.34
CA GLU A 585 70.12 38.40 27.39
C GLU A 585 70.40 39.88 27.10
N LEU A 586 69.76 40.48 26.10
CA LEU A 586 69.84 41.92 25.83
C LEU A 586 69.33 42.76 27.00
N ASN A 587 68.17 42.41 27.59
CA ASN A 587 67.65 43.04 28.81
C ASN A 587 68.62 42.93 30.01
N LYS A 588 69.43 41.86 30.07
CA LYS A 588 70.46 41.69 31.10
C LYS A 588 71.63 42.63 30.86
N THR A 589 72.12 42.75 29.62
CA THR A 589 73.18 43.70 29.28
C THR A 589 72.74 45.15 29.42
N GLU A 590 71.49 45.47 29.06
CA GLU A 590 70.90 46.79 29.25
C GLU A 590 70.85 47.18 30.73
N ARG A 591 70.39 46.28 31.62
CA ARG A 591 70.43 46.52 33.07
C ARG A 591 71.84 46.70 33.59
N GLN A 592 72.80 45.87 33.17
CA GLN A 592 74.20 46.02 33.57
C GLN A 592 74.80 47.38 33.14
N LEU A 593 74.44 47.88 31.94
CA LEU A 593 74.84 49.20 31.46
C LEU A 593 74.12 50.33 32.21
N ALA A 594 72.82 50.16 32.53
CA ALA A 594 72.05 51.14 33.31
C ALA A 594 72.55 51.25 34.76
N ASP A 595 72.87 50.12 35.40
CA ASP A 595 73.47 50.05 36.74
C ASP A 595 74.86 50.69 36.75
N PHE A 596 75.71 50.40 35.75
CA PHE A 596 77.01 51.06 35.59
C PHE A 596 76.88 52.58 35.41
N ARG A 597 76.00 53.01 34.49
CA ARG A 597 75.68 54.42 34.22
C ARG A 597 75.16 55.14 35.47
N LYS A 598 74.34 54.47 36.28
CA LYS A 598 73.88 54.95 37.58
C LYS A 598 75.05 55.15 38.54
N VAL A 599 75.88 54.13 38.78
CA VAL A 599 77.03 54.21 39.71
C VAL A 599 77.99 55.33 39.30
N VAL A 600 78.29 55.46 38.00
CA VAL A 600 79.15 56.56 37.50
C VAL A 600 78.49 57.93 37.73
N SER A 601 77.16 58.06 37.57
CA SER A 601 76.45 59.32 37.85
C SER A 601 76.49 59.70 39.34
N GLU A 602 76.25 58.72 40.22
CA GLU A 602 76.34 58.91 41.68
C GLU A 602 77.77 59.31 42.11
N MET A 603 78.81 58.66 41.55
CA MET A 603 80.21 58.99 41.82
C MET A 603 80.63 60.39 41.37
N LEU A 604 79.99 60.94 40.34
CA LEU A 604 80.25 62.30 39.83
C LEU A 604 79.42 63.39 40.55
N GLY A 605 78.65 63.02 41.57
CA GLY A 605 77.79 63.95 42.31
C GLY A 605 76.64 64.53 41.47
N LEU A 606 76.21 63.81 40.44
CA LEU A 606 75.07 64.18 39.61
C LEU A 606 73.79 63.64 40.26
N ASP A 607 72.75 64.47 40.36
CA ASP A 607 71.51 64.10 41.05
C ASP A 607 70.70 63.08 40.23
N VAL A 608 70.76 61.82 40.65
CA VAL A 608 70.11 60.68 39.98
C VAL A 608 68.60 60.59 40.28
N SER A 609 68.04 61.51 41.09
CA SER A 609 66.58 61.58 41.31
C SER A 609 65.79 62.13 40.11
N MET A 610 66.47 62.80 39.17
CA MET A 610 65.89 63.32 37.93
C MET A 610 66.09 62.33 36.78
N LEU A 611 65.09 62.19 35.88
CA LEU A 611 65.09 61.18 34.83
C LEU A 611 66.32 61.29 33.90
N ALA A 612 67.15 60.25 33.91
CA ALA A 612 68.21 59.96 32.95
C ALA A 612 69.18 61.13 32.69
N VAL A 613 70.09 61.38 33.64
CA VAL A 613 71.32 62.18 33.47
C VAL A 613 71.91 61.96 32.06
N PRO A 614 72.00 62.97 31.18
CA PRO A 614 72.46 62.76 29.81
C PRO A 614 73.93 62.33 29.76
N ASP A 615 74.27 61.45 28.81
CA ASP A 615 75.63 60.88 28.73
C ASP A 615 76.70 61.95 28.50
N TYR A 616 76.35 63.03 27.79
CA TYR A 616 77.25 64.18 27.61
C TYR A 616 77.57 64.89 28.94
N GLU A 617 76.71 64.84 29.97
CA GLU A 617 77.00 65.47 31.28
C GLU A 617 77.93 64.61 32.13
N ILE A 618 77.79 63.29 32.04
CA ILE A 618 78.70 62.30 32.64
C ILE A 618 80.10 62.48 32.03
N ILE A 619 80.19 62.45 30.70
CA ILE A 619 81.44 62.63 29.95
C ILE A 619 82.07 64.00 30.28
N LYS A 620 81.30 65.08 30.22
CA LYS A 620 81.80 66.44 30.46
C LYS A 620 82.24 66.68 31.91
N ARG A 621 81.68 65.97 32.90
CA ARG A 621 82.19 65.97 34.29
C ARG A 621 83.53 65.23 34.40
N LEU A 622 83.66 64.09 33.73
CA LEU A 622 84.93 63.33 33.68
C LEU A 622 86.04 64.13 32.98
N GLU A 623 85.75 64.77 31.85
CA GLU A 623 86.67 65.68 31.15
C GLU A 623 87.11 66.84 32.04
N TRP A 624 86.18 67.47 32.78
CA TRP A 624 86.50 68.61 33.65
C TRP A 624 87.36 68.24 34.87
N LEU A 625 87.26 67.00 35.36
CA LEU A 625 88.13 66.47 36.41
C LEU A 625 89.56 66.14 35.92
N LEU A 626 89.79 66.07 34.61
CA LEU A 626 91.04 65.59 34.01
C LEU A 626 91.97 66.70 33.46
N HIS A 627 91.61 67.98 33.62
CA HIS A 627 92.46 69.13 33.33
C HIS A 627 92.33 70.14 34.49
N PRO A 628 93.38 70.45 35.30
CA PRO A 628 94.71 70.81 34.78
C PRO A 628 95.93 70.56 35.70
N TYR A 629 96.86 69.64 35.37
CA TYR A 629 98.27 69.70 35.81
C TYR A 629 99.15 68.71 35.00
N HIS A 630 100.20 69.20 34.32
CA HIS A 630 101.61 68.73 34.37
C HIS A 630 102.45 69.28 33.20
N HIS A 631 103.75 69.46 33.44
CA HIS A 631 104.74 69.99 32.50
C HIS A 631 106.03 69.14 32.59
N HIS A 632 106.83 69.17 31.52
CA HIS A 632 108.26 68.77 31.45
C HIS A 632 108.70 67.28 31.48
N HIS A 633 109.31 66.91 30.35
CA HIS A 633 110.54 66.10 30.17
C HIS A 633 110.56 64.56 30.04
N GLN A 634 110.86 64.17 28.79
CA GLN A 634 111.86 63.19 28.34
C GLN A 634 111.47 61.71 28.14
N HIS A 635 111.90 61.21 26.96
CA HIS A 635 111.90 59.83 26.49
C HIS A 635 112.88 58.94 27.28
N PRO A 636 112.87 57.58 27.14
CA PRO A 636 112.11 56.77 26.18
C PRO A 636 111.30 55.58 26.79
N LEU A 637 110.75 54.76 25.89
CA LEU A 637 110.15 53.41 26.08
C LEU A 637 108.68 53.31 26.56
N VAL A 638 107.92 52.61 25.70
CA VAL A 638 106.86 51.61 26.02
C VAL A 638 105.50 52.09 26.54
N SER A 639 104.46 51.48 25.93
CA SER A 639 103.06 51.38 26.37
C SER A 639 102.21 52.65 26.43
N GLY A 640 101.38 52.83 25.39
CA GLY A 640 100.07 53.47 25.57
C GLY A 640 99.02 52.39 25.88
N ALA A 641 98.69 52.20 27.15
CA ALA A 641 97.66 51.24 27.58
C ALA A 641 96.89 51.73 28.81
N PRO A 642 95.55 51.85 28.70
CA PRO A 642 94.68 51.81 29.87
C PRO A 642 93.54 50.80 29.75
N TRP A 643 93.11 50.12 30.83
CA TRP A 643 93.77 49.89 32.13
C TRP A 643 93.14 48.60 32.73
N PRO A 644 93.86 47.76 33.50
CA PRO A 644 93.44 46.38 33.77
C PRO A 644 92.78 46.17 35.15
N CYS A 645 91.76 45.31 35.22
CA CYS A 645 91.46 44.40 36.34
C CYS A 645 90.20 43.54 36.04
N PRO A 646 90.00 42.35 36.65
CA PRO A 646 90.98 41.46 37.33
C PRO A 646 90.85 39.95 36.95
N VAL A 647 91.78 39.11 37.44
CA VAL A 647 91.58 37.70 37.88
C VAL A 647 91.07 36.66 36.84
N GLN A 648 91.87 35.69 36.35
CA GLN A 648 92.31 34.41 36.99
C GLN A 648 91.16 33.37 37.20
N GLN A 649 91.33 32.04 37.05
CA GLN A 649 92.41 31.14 36.56
C GLN A 649 91.89 30.34 35.30
N HIS A 650 92.52 29.40 34.58
CA HIS A 650 93.36 28.21 34.90
C HIS A 650 92.70 27.22 35.91
N PRO A 651 93.07 25.91 35.97
CA PRO A 651 93.83 25.08 35.04
C PRO A 651 93.21 23.68 34.75
N GLN A 652 93.83 22.89 33.84
CA GLN A 652 94.02 21.41 33.91
C GLN A 652 92.78 20.46 33.96
N GLU A 653 92.80 19.20 33.48
CA GLU A 653 93.77 18.41 32.70
C GLU A 653 93.07 17.20 32.02
N ASP A 654 93.67 16.64 30.96
CA ASP A 654 93.54 15.20 30.60
C ASP A 654 94.23 14.34 31.69
N PRO A 655 93.93 13.03 31.92
CA PRO A 655 93.55 12.04 30.89
C PRO A 655 92.63 10.86 31.34
N ALA A 656 92.47 9.86 30.45
CA ALA A 656 92.39 8.41 30.73
C ALA A 656 91.20 7.83 31.56
N ALA A 657 90.82 6.54 31.45
CA ALA A 657 90.98 5.53 30.39
C ALA A 657 90.06 4.31 30.69
N GLU A 658 89.99 3.37 29.73
CA GLU A 658 89.55 1.97 29.89
C GLU A 658 88.07 1.61 30.17
N ARG A 659 87.55 0.71 29.30
CA ARG A 659 86.54 -0.35 29.54
C ARG A 659 85.07 0.05 29.75
N ALA A 660 84.08 -0.68 29.19
CA ALA A 660 84.13 -1.73 28.17
C ALA A 660 82.72 -2.07 27.60
N GLN A 661 82.72 -2.71 26.42
CA GLN A 661 81.78 -3.76 25.97
C GLN A 661 80.30 -3.43 25.64
N ILE A 662 79.83 -4.12 24.57
CA ILE A 662 78.42 -4.43 24.21
C ILE A 662 77.56 -3.21 23.78
N ALA A 663 77.01 -3.12 22.57
CA ALA A 663 77.16 -3.92 21.34
C ALA A 663 76.71 -3.08 20.11
N GLY A 664 76.98 -3.57 18.89
CA GLY A 664 76.32 -3.09 17.66
C GLY A 664 74.97 -3.80 17.41
N PRO A 665 74.35 -3.73 16.22
CA PRO A 665 74.83 -3.16 14.94
C PRO A 665 73.93 -1.96 14.49
N LYS A 666 73.46 -1.68 13.26
CA LYS A 666 73.47 -2.37 11.95
C LYS A 666 73.17 -1.43 10.76
N ALA A 667 73.88 -1.66 9.64
CA ALA A 667 73.48 -1.48 8.22
C ALA A 667 72.78 -0.20 7.70
N LEU A 668 73.46 0.48 6.76
CA LEU A 668 73.15 0.62 5.30
C LEU A 668 71.92 -0.13 4.72
N PRO A 669 71.43 0.17 3.48
CA PRO A 669 71.80 1.25 2.53
C PRO A 669 70.58 2.01 1.93
N ALA A 670 70.84 2.75 0.85
CA ALA A 670 69.91 3.31 -0.13
C ALA A 670 68.94 2.29 -0.79
N PRO A 671 67.97 2.77 -1.61
CA PRO A 671 67.49 2.05 -2.78
C PRO A 671 68.23 2.49 -4.06
N SER A 672 68.78 1.51 -4.78
CA SER A 672 69.22 1.66 -6.17
C SER A 672 68.10 1.24 -7.15
N GLU A 673 68.37 1.39 -8.44
CA GLU A 673 67.48 1.05 -9.56
C GLU A 673 66.95 -0.40 -9.53
N ALA A 674 65.76 -0.59 -10.12
CA ALA A 674 65.42 -1.81 -10.84
C ALA A 674 64.43 -1.48 -11.99
N SER A 675 64.47 -2.27 -13.06
CA SER A 675 63.48 -2.27 -14.15
C SER A 675 62.91 -3.69 -14.32
N LEU A 676 61.78 -3.79 -15.04
CA LEU A 676 60.94 -4.98 -15.29
C LEU A 676 59.98 -5.34 -14.15
#